data_AF-A0A7S4UVA7-F1
#
_entry.id   AF-A0A7S4UVA7-F1
#
_cell.length_a   1.000
_cell.length_b   1.000
_cell.length_c   1.000
_cell.angle_alpha   90.00
_cell.angle_beta   90.00
_cell.angle_gamma   90.00
#
_symmetry.space_group_name_H-M   'P 1'
#
loop_
_entity.id
_entity.type
_entity.pdbx_description
1 polymer ?
#
loop_
_entity_poly.entity_id
_entity_poly.type
_entity_poly.pdbx_seq_one_letter_code
_entity_poly.pdbx_strand_id
1 'polypeptide(L)'
;AEQPPVVGSPCPCRARCTEGYKQWNEASGRYVRVEGFTDPPIACLNVPFQCPPLDSLAWVPDAREGSRCKVKETSRVLQNGDLCCSEAWGAFKPVDLEPADCRHILDEERCYKSQQKGGQYSESPCCWHKAAPQTASIAGAACAPRGDPSVASRVGEYGCAVPRHVPEARWEDRFPRCQRVCKDNFEELQPDVVATGCRACVPGRDPDCGCAVDCREGTVFLGGGPRGPRNCNASTSDFGPPPLCKEPAARPTRCPEPPVPAALSVEGSCGDCEVGKPCSCTVRCKDTHKRSGGGEEGGKQCSMGDAELPAVDCSRIEKWWDCAHSKHSKKVGGEEVPCCWREDFFADGKTRCAPRGSALIGLSHQPSVCADLEVPKWTPALPECEKVCANTFRLHPGVATNGKCDRCLPGEACGCQAHCADSLEHYGGGSATELRVCGPGSQGFGAPPVCGPPDAPPACDRSALQRAGLRVTGCEGCRPGAACECGVQCLPEYLAVGRADAGPRCEERDGGLRPAACAGLAEADACLASADPTTGRPCCWLGGGGAESGPACVPKGSELMSAVPVACAHPDVQWQGVPTCRRKCKNTLRNAQNMVFKPSVEACDNCVVGMPCDCRVGCAAGTVHVGGGPLEQRGCTESMPELGEPPLCSSPEETLQPCIPPDESRFWIGGRCTECSPDSDGCTCEVGCLDGYKSVSGTKGSRTCIKDDADLGQASCVELESKGACLASREAAGPHAGKPCCYHEPSGQGGPVCAPMHSGLIARPVSACAQQYVSRWDPPLPDCQLKCADVFEGVPWILPSGCGECAAGAPCPCLVGCAAGADWYGGPPP
;
A
#
# COMPACT_ATOMS: atom_id res chain seq x y z
N ALA A 1 77.14 9.94 -2.02
CA ALA A 1 77.69 9.06 -0.96
C ALA A 1 76.55 8.23 -0.40
N GLU A 2 76.84 7.03 0.10
CA GLU A 2 75.94 6.16 0.88
C GLU A 2 74.69 5.62 0.13
N GLN A 3 74.10 4.53 0.66
CA GLN A 3 73.33 3.53 -0.11
C GLN A 3 71.81 3.50 0.21
N PRO A 4 70.92 3.08 -0.72
CA PRO A 4 69.48 2.73 -0.51
C PRO A 4 69.31 1.18 -0.34
N PRO A 5 68.16 0.47 -0.54
CA PRO A 5 66.74 0.83 -0.85
C PRO A 5 65.67 0.04 0.00
N VAL A 6 64.44 -0.20 -0.55
CA VAL A 6 63.47 -1.35 -0.32
C VAL A 6 62.02 -1.05 0.20
N VAL A 7 61.04 -1.35 -0.69
CA VAL A 7 59.68 -1.98 -0.57
C VAL A 7 58.74 -1.74 0.64
N GLY A 8 57.48 -1.36 0.32
CA GLY A 8 56.25 -1.82 1.02
C GLY A 8 55.19 -0.74 1.35
N SER A 9 53.96 -1.17 1.64
CA SER A 9 52.77 -0.34 1.96
C SER A 9 52.68 -0.02 3.50
N PRO A 10 51.59 0.47 4.15
CA PRO A 10 50.15 0.19 3.98
C PRO A 10 49.27 1.46 3.80
N CYS A 11 47.94 1.31 3.86
CA CYS A 11 47.00 2.41 4.13
C CYS A 11 47.10 2.92 5.59
N PRO A 12 46.47 4.07 5.93
CA PRO A 12 45.07 4.01 6.34
C PRO A 12 44.18 5.13 5.77
N CYS A 13 42.90 4.83 5.56
CA CYS A 13 41.90 5.81 5.17
C CYS A 13 41.57 6.76 6.34
N ARG A 14 41.56 8.08 6.08
CA ARG A 14 40.85 9.06 6.91
C ARG A 14 39.48 9.34 6.28
N ALA A 15 38.42 9.23 7.08
CA ALA A 15 37.11 9.71 6.68
C ALA A 15 37.16 11.24 6.44
N ARG A 16 36.51 11.70 5.36
CA ARG A 16 36.23 13.12 5.13
C ARG A 16 34.80 13.41 5.52
N CYS A 17 34.59 14.04 6.68
CA CYS A 17 33.39 14.84 6.88
C CYS A 17 33.43 16.02 5.90
N THR A 18 32.31 16.33 5.25
CA THR A 18 32.20 17.47 4.34
C THR A 18 32.10 18.78 5.13
N GLU A 19 33.16 19.58 5.16
CA GLU A 19 33.08 20.96 5.68
C GLU A 19 32.17 21.82 4.79
N GLY A 20 31.20 22.50 5.40
CA GLY A 20 30.13 23.19 4.68
C GLY A 20 29.65 24.50 5.31
N TYR A 21 30.53 25.26 5.99
CA TYR A 21 30.16 26.57 6.56
C TYR A 21 31.04 27.70 6.04
N LYS A 22 30.37 28.65 5.36
CA LYS A 22 30.89 29.93 4.87
C LYS A 22 29.76 30.94 4.94
N GLN A 23 29.93 32.04 5.67
CA GLN A 23 28.92 33.09 5.77
C GLN A 23 29.30 34.29 4.89
N TRP A 24 28.33 34.83 4.16
CA TRP A 24 28.52 35.95 3.23
C TRP A 24 28.60 37.27 4.01
N ASN A 25 29.59 38.11 3.70
CA ASN A 25 29.73 39.43 4.29
C ASN A 25 29.40 40.50 3.24
N GLU A 26 28.21 41.10 3.34
CA GLU A 26 27.67 42.04 2.35
C GLU A 26 28.50 43.33 2.20
N ALA A 27 29.22 43.75 3.25
CA ALA A 27 30.10 44.92 3.21
C ALA A 27 31.43 44.68 2.47
N SER A 28 31.74 43.43 2.09
CA SER A 28 33.01 43.06 1.42
C SER A 28 32.86 42.10 0.24
N GLY A 29 31.64 41.61 -0.04
CA GLY A 29 31.34 40.78 -1.20
C GLY A 29 32.08 39.44 -1.24
N ARG A 30 32.44 38.88 -0.08
CA ARG A 30 33.16 37.60 0.05
C ARG A 30 32.70 36.80 1.27
N TYR A 31 33.03 35.51 1.25
CA TYR A 31 32.75 34.56 2.31
C TYR A 31 33.90 34.47 3.32
N VAL A 32 33.59 34.36 4.61
CA VAL A 32 34.57 34.20 5.70
C VAL A 32 34.24 32.95 6.56
N ARG A 33 35.25 32.43 7.30
CA ARG A 33 35.16 31.26 8.18
C ARG A 33 35.07 31.69 9.66
N VAL A 34 34.40 30.90 10.48
CA VAL A 34 34.29 31.08 11.95
C VAL A 34 34.77 29.80 12.63
N GLU A 35 35.44 29.89 13.78
CA GLU A 35 36.06 28.74 14.47
C GLU A 35 35.74 28.75 15.98
N GLY A 36 35.43 27.57 16.55
CA GLY A 36 35.26 27.38 18.00
C GLY A 36 34.41 26.17 18.40
N PHE A 37 34.85 25.45 19.45
CA PHE A 37 34.23 24.30 20.15
C PHE A 37 34.37 22.89 19.56
N THR A 38 34.33 21.89 20.46
CA THR A 38 35.01 20.58 20.35
C THR A 38 34.28 19.44 21.09
N ASP A 39 34.38 18.22 20.54
CA ASP A 39 34.17 16.88 21.16
C ASP A 39 32.75 16.47 21.62
N PRO A 40 32.43 15.14 21.73
CA PRO A 40 32.90 13.98 20.95
C PRO A 40 31.74 13.08 20.39
N PRO A 41 32.00 12.10 19.49
CA PRO A 41 30.95 11.31 18.82
C PRO A 41 30.52 10.02 19.53
N ILE A 42 29.30 9.55 19.21
CA ILE A 42 28.70 8.27 19.64
C ILE A 42 29.01 7.15 18.63
N ALA A 43 29.14 5.90 19.09
CA ALA A 43 29.43 4.73 18.25
C ALA A 43 28.18 4.13 17.56
N CYS A 44 28.36 3.62 16.34
CA CYS A 44 27.34 2.86 15.60
C CYS A 44 27.44 1.35 15.86
N LEU A 45 26.30 0.66 15.91
CA LEU A 45 26.21 -0.79 16.04
C LEU A 45 26.23 -1.49 14.67
N ASN A 46 26.92 -2.62 14.59
CA ASN A 46 26.95 -3.47 13.38
C ASN A 46 25.76 -4.44 13.34
N VAL A 47 25.03 -4.48 12.23
CA VAL A 47 24.13 -5.59 11.85
C VAL A 47 24.32 -5.88 10.35
N PRO A 48 24.63 -7.12 9.93
CA PRO A 48 24.81 -7.45 8.52
C PRO A 48 23.49 -7.80 7.84
N PHE A 49 23.25 -7.22 6.66
CA PHE A 49 22.29 -7.72 5.68
C PHE A 49 23.02 -8.55 4.61
N GLN A 50 22.36 -9.59 4.09
CA GLN A 50 22.84 -10.36 2.92
C GLN A 50 22.01 -10.02 1.68
N CYS A 51 22.67 -9.81 0.55
CA CYS A 51 22.01 -9.63 -0.74
C CYS A 51 21.52 -10.98 -1.30
N PRO A 52 20.42 -11.01 -2.07
CA PRO A 52 19.98 -12.23 -2.75
C PRO A 52 20.96 -12.65 -3.88
N PRO A 53 20.99 -13.94 -4.27
CA PRO A 53 21.81 -14.42 -5.39
C PRO A 53 21.48 -13.73 -6.71
N LEU A 54 22.49 -13.35 -7.49
CA LEU A 54 22.35 -12.60 -8.75
C LEU A 54 21.47 -13.32 -9.79
N ASP A 55 21.53 -14.64 -9.79
CA ASP A 55 20.80 -15.57 -10.65
C ASP A 55 19.29 -15.62 -10.36
N SER A 56 18.82 -15.10 -9.21
CA SER A 56 17.38 -14.96 -8.90
C SER A 56 16.69 -13.78 -9.62
N LEU A 57 17.45 -12.90 -10.29
CA LEU A 57 16.93 -11.68 -10.94
C LEU A 57 16.64 -11.90 -12.43
N ALA A 58 15.67 -11.15 -12.96
CA ALA A 58 15.34 -11.05 -14.38
C ALA A 58 15.17 -9.58 -14.81
N TRP A 59 15.61 -9.28 -16.03
CA TRP A 59 15.50 -7.96 -16.65
C TRP A 59 14.24 -7.90 -17.51
N VAL A 60 13.40 -6.88 -17.31
CA VAL A 60 12.22 -6.65 -18.16
C VAL A 60 12.36 -5.29 -18.87
N PRO A 61 12.42 -5.27 -20.22
CA PRO A 61 12.45 -4.04 -20.98
C PRO A 61 11.03 -3.44 -21.08
N ASP A 62 10.77 -2.38 -20.32
CA ASP A 62 9.63 -1.50 -20.54
C ASP A 62 10.04 -0.34 -21.48
N ALA A 63 9.17 -0.01 -22.43
CA ALA A 63 9.39 1.02 -23.45
C ALA A 63 8.90 2.42 -23.07
N ARG A 64 8.12 2.56 -21.98
CA ARG A 64 7.56 3.83 -21.50
C ARG A 64 8.16 4.30 -20.18
N GLU A 65 8.49 3.39 -19.27
CA GLU A 65 9.00 3.76 -17.94
C GLU A 65 10.48 3.38 -17.66
N GLY A 66 11.19 2.91 -18.69
CA GLY A 66 12.56 2.41 -18.57
C GLY A 66 12.62 0.96 -18.04
N SER A 67 13.68 0.25 -18.40
CA SER A 67 13.84 -1.16 -18.07
C SER A 67 14.17 -1.36 -16.59
N ARG A 68 13.57 -2.37 -15.94
CA ARG A 68 13.70 -2.61 -14.49
C ARG A 68 14.04 -4.07 -14.17
N CYS A 69 14.75 -4.28 -13.06
CA CYS A 69 14.92 -5.60 -12.46
C CYS A 69 13.63 -6.06 -11.78
N LYS A 70 13.30 -7.35 -11.96
CA LYS A 70 12.32 -8.08 -11.15
C LYS A 70 13.00 -9.29 -10.51
N VAL A 71 12.57 -9.69 -9.33
CA VAL A 71 12.91 -11.01 -8.79
C VAL A 71 12.06 -12.05 -9.55
N LYS A 72 12.69 -13.10 -10.11
CA LYS A 72 12.05 -14.07 -11.01
C LYS A 72 10.81 -14.71 -10.40
N GLU A 73 10.92 -15.19 -9.16
CA GLU A 73 9.91 -16.00 -8.50
C GLU A 73 8.69 -15.19 -8.04
N THR A 74 8.89 -13.94 -7.60
CA THR A 74 7.80 -13.10 -7.07
C THR A 74 7.22 -12.13 -8.08
N SER A 75 7.85 -11.97 -9.25
CA SER A 75 7.57 -10.91 -10.24
C SER A 75 7.57 -9.47 -9.69
N ARG A 76 8.05 -9.26 -8.44
CA ARG A 76 8.08 -7.96 -7.78
C ARG A 76 9.13 -7.08 -8.44
N VAL A 77 8.69 -5.90 -8.88
CA VAL A 77 9.58 -4.82 -9.35
C VAL A 77 10.26 -4.23 -8.11
N LEU A 78 11.60 -4.21 -8.11
CA LEU A 78 12.37 -3.48 -7.10
C LEU A 78 12.22 -1.98 -7.36
N GLN A 79 11.95 -1.19 -6.32
CA GLN A 79 11.78 0.25 -6.46
C GLN A 79 13.12 0.98 -6.31
N ASN A 80 13.21 2.21 -6.83
CA ASN A 80 14.42 3.04 -6.72
C ASN A 80 14.66 3.44 -5.27
N GLY A 81 15.45 2.63 -4.55
CA GLY A 81 15.81 2.81 -3.15
C GLY A 81 16.45 1.56 -2.53
N ASP A 82 16.04 0.36 -2.97
CA ASP A 82 16.41 -0.91 -2.32
C ASP A 82 17.88 -1.36 -2.52
N LEU A 83 18.68 -0.64 -3.34
CA LEU A 83 20.11 -0.90 -3.55
C LEU A 83 20.90 0.41 -3.74
N CYS A 84 21.54 0.90 -2.68
CA CYS A 84 22.41 2.08 -2.71
C CYS A 84 23.89 1.74 -2.48
N CYS A 85 24.61 1.52 -3.59
CA CYS A 85 26.06 1.75 -3.65
C CYS A 85 26.32 2.83 -4.71
N SER A 86 26.22 4.10 -4.29
CA SER A 86 26.28 5.28 -5.18
C SER A 86 27.66 5.54 -5.80
N GLU A 87 28.72 4.93 -5.27
CA GLU A 87 30.10 5.15 -5.73
C GLU A 87 30.49 4.33 -6.98
N ALA A 88 29.60 3.47 -7.48
CA ALA A 88 29.86 2.67 -8.68
C ALA A 88 29.74 3.44 -10.01
N TRP A 89 29.36 4.72 -10.04
CA TRP A 89 29.08 5.44 -11.29
C TRP A 89 30.33 6.08 -11.93
N GLY A 90 31.33 5.26 -12.21
CA GLY A 90 32.61 5.65 -12.82
C GLY A 90 32.79 5.14 -14.25
N ALA A 91 32.89 6.08 -15.20
CA ALA A 91 33.24 5.90 -16.63
C ALA A 91 32.31 4.97 -17.44
N PHE A 92 31.53 5.56 -18.34
CA PHE A 92 30.64 4.84 -19.25
C PHE A 92 30.78 5.34 -20.69
N LYS A 93 30.65 4.43 -21.67
CA LYS A 93 30.53 4.82 -23.09
C LYS A 93 29.05 4.91 -23.51
N PRO A 94 28.65 5.88 -24.33
CA PRO A 94 27.33 5.91 -24.95
C PRO A 94 27.21 4.80 -26.03
N VAL A 95 25.97 4.54 -26.42
CA VAL A 95 25.64 3.80 -27.64
C VAL A 95 25.57 4.81 -28.78
N ASP A 96 26.33 4.57 -29.86
CA ASP A 96 26.36 5.46 -31.02
C ASP A 96 25.03 5.41 -31.80
N LEU A 97 24.48 6.58 -32.14
CA LEU A 97 23.27 6.71 -32.96
C LEU A 97 23.62 6.75 -34.45
N GLU A 98 22.82 6.10 -35.30
CA GLU A 98 23.09 6.05 -36.74
C GLU A 98 22.88 7.42 -37.41
N PRO A 99 23.89 8.01 -38.10
CA PRO A 99 23.75 9.29 -38.75
C PRO A 99 22.91 9.17 -40.04
N ALA A 100 21.69 9.70 -40.02
CA ALA A 100 20.73 9.74 -41.13
C ALA A 100 20.04 11.12 -41.21
N ASP A 101 19.42 11.45 -42.34
CA ASP A 101 18.58 12.66 -42.41
C ASP A 101 17.18 12.33 -41.90
N CYS A 102 16.82 12.83 -40.72
CA CYS A 102 15.59 12.45 -40.02
C CYS A 102 14.34 12.71 -40.89
N ARG A 103 14.34 13.78 -41.68
CA ARG A 103 13.21 14.14 -42.57
C ARG A 103 12.95 13.15 -43.71
N HIS A 104 13.86 12.21 -43.96
CA HIS A 104 13.68 11.11 -44.92
C HIS A 104 13.37 9.75 -44.26
N ILE A 105 13.24 9.71 -42.93
CA ILE A 105 12.87 8.50 -42.20
C ILE A 105 11.34 8.40 -42.12
N LEU A 106 10.78 7.41 -42.81
CA LEU A 106 9.35 7.07 -42.82
C LEU A 106 9.01 5.86 -41.91
N ASP A 107 9.93 5.49 -41.01
CA ASP A 107 9.79 4.37 -40.09
C ASP A 107 10.05 4.79 -38.63
N GLU A 108 9.17 4.37 -37.73
CA GLU A 108 9.15 4.76 -36.32
C GLU A 108 10.35 4.15 -35.56
N GLU A 109 10.68 2.88 -35.80
CA GLU A 109 11.78 2.21 -35.08
C GLU A 109 13.15 2.74 -35.51
N ARG A 110 13.33 3.04 -36.80
CA ARG A 110 14.55 3.66 -37.32
C ARG A 110 14.72 5.10 -36.83
N CYS A 111 13.62 5.86 -36.72
CA CYS A 111 13.66 7.21 -36.14
C CYS A 111 14.24 7.18 -34.71
N TYR A 112 13.85 6.20 -33.88
CA TYR A 112 14.38 6.02 -32.52
C TYR A 112 15.84 5.53 -32.41
N LYS A 113 16.52 5.24 -33.53
CA LYS A 113 17.94 4.80 -33.56
C LYS A 113 18.87 5.77 -34.28
N SER A 114 18.33 6.85 -34.85
CA SER A 114 19.08 7.77 -35.70
C SER A 114 19.31 9.15 -35.08
N GLN A 115 20.36 9.81 -35.57
CA GLN A 115 20.68 11.21 -35.33
C GLN A 115 20.89 11.95 -36.66
N GLN A 116 20.58 13.24 -36.69
CA GLN A 116 20.58 14.06 -37.89
C GLN A 116 21.97 14.17 -38.52
N LYS A 117 22.08 13.78 -39.78
CA LYS A 117 23.32 13.87 -40.56
C LYS A 117 23.42 15.21 -41.30
N GLY A 118 23.94 16.23 -40.61
CA GLY A 118 24.20 17.54 -41.20
C GLY A 118 22.97 18.45 -41.29
N GLY A 119 23.22 19.68 -41.77
CA GLY A 119 22.25 20.78 -41.68
C GLY A 119 22.29 21.46 -40.31
N GLN A 120 21.34 22.37 -40.05
CA GLN A 120 21.28 23.21 -38.85
C GLN A 120 21.12 22.43 -37.53
N TYR A 121 20.71 21.15 -37.60
CA TYR A 121 20.45 20.28 -36.44
C TYR A 121 21.38 19.06 -36.38
N SER A 122 22.55 19.10 -37.04
CA SER A 122 23.49 17.97 -37.06
C SER A 122 23.75 17.39 -35.65
N GLU A 123 23.84 16.05 -35.56
CA GLU A 123 24.03 15.29 -34.31
C GLU A 123 22.85 15.35 -33.31
N SER A 124 21.77 16.08 -33.61
CA SER A 124 20.53 15.99 -32.82
C SER A 124 19.85 14.64 -33.04
N PRO A 125 19.35 13.96 -31.99
CA PRO A 125 18.58 12.73 -32.18
C PRO A 125 17.31 13.01 -32.98
N CYS A 126 16.87 12.03 -33.76
CA CYS A 126 15.58 12.11 -34.43
C CYS A 126 14.40 11.89 -33.46
N CYS A 127 13.25 12.48 -33.78
CA CYS A 127 12.00 12.42 -33.01
C CYS A 127 10.83 12.11 -33.95
N TRP A 128 9.83 11.36 -33.46
CA TRP A 128 8.70 10.86 -34.27
C TRP A 128 7.37 11.52 -33.90
N HIS A 129 6.55 11.82 -34.92
CA HIS A 129 5.25 12.49 -34.76
C HIS A 129 4.15 11.76 -35.55
N LYS A 130 3.07 11.36 -34.87
CA LYS A 130 2.11 10.36 -35.38
C LYS A 130 0.90 10.92 -36.13
N ALA A 131 0.84 12.23 -36.39
CA ALA A 131 -0.33 12.91 -36.96
C ALA A 131 0.02 13.82 -38.15
N ALA A 132 -0.40 13.42 -39.35
CA ALA A 132 -0.43 14.25 -40.55
C ALA A 132 -1.69 13.91 -41.39
N PRO A 133 -2.66 14.83 -41.55
CA PRO A 133 -3.81 14.61 -42.44
C PRO A 133 -3.39 14.51 -43.91
N GLN A 134 -4.08 13.68 -44.70
CA GLN A 134 -3.69 13.33 -46.09
C GLN A 134 -3.79 14.46 -47.14
N THR A 135 -4.00 15.71 -46.73
CA THR A 135 -4.40 16.83 -47.62
C THR A 135 -3.45 18.03 -47.63
N ALA A 136 -2.19 17.87 -47.18
CA ALA A 136 -1.14 18.89 -47.28
C ALA A 136 -0.02 18.40 -48.22
N SER A 137 0.13 19.02 -49.39
CA SER A 137 1.02 18.55 -50.47
C SER A 137 2.49 18.99 -50.31
N ILE A 138 3.05 18.92 -49.11
CA ILE A 138 4.46 19.25 -48.83
C ILE A 138 5.05 18.13 -47.96
N ALA A 139 5.78 17.22 -48.61
CA ALA A 139 6.69 16.20 -48.03
C ALA A 139 6.28 15.64 -46.64
N GLY A 140 5.44 14.60 -46.63
CA GLY A 140 4.97 13.93 -45.41
C GLY A 140 6.03 13.12 -44.66
N ALA A 141 6.94 13.81 -43.97
CA ALA A 141 7.91 13.23 -43.06
C ALA A 141 7.33 13.10 -41.65
N ALA A 142 7.19 11.88 -41.13
CA ALA A 142 6.75 11.61 -39.76
C ALA A 142 7.90 11.61 -38.74
N CYS A 143 9.15 11.69 -39.20
CA CYS A 143 10.36 11.83 -38.41
C CYS A 143 11.04 13.17 -38.72
N ALA A 144 11.59 13.84 -37.70
CA ALA A 144 12.29 15.11 -37.84
C ALA A 144 13.36 15.28 -36.74
N PRO A 145 14.39 16.12 -36.92
CA PRO A 145 15.45 16.25 -35.92
C PRO A 145 14.98 17.08 -34.72
N ARG A 146 15.48 16.76 -33.52
CA ARG A 146 15.09 17.48 -32.30
C ARG A 146 15.41 18.97 -32.40
N GLY A 147 14.38 19.81 -32.26
CA GLY A 147 14.48 21.28 -32.39
C GLY A 147 14.04 21.84 -33.75
N ASP A 148 13.66 20.98 -34.71
CA ASP A 148 13.00 21.41 -35.96
C ASP A 148 11.64 22.07 -35.65
N PRO A 149 11.29 23.22 -36.28
CA PRO A 149 10.00 23.88 -36.06
C PRO A 149 8.78 23.02 -36.45
N SER A 150 8.95 21.97 -37.26
CA SER A 150 7.91 20.97 -37.53
C SER A 150 7.58 20.07 -36.32
N VAL A 151 8.50 19.94 -35.36
CA VAL A 151 8.30 19.20 -34.09
C VAL A 151 7.86 20.16 -32.98
N ALA A 152 8.39 21.38 -32.96
CA ALA A 152 8.23 22.35 -31.86
C ALA A 152 6.81 22.98 -31.70
N SER A 153 5.78 22.45 -32.38
CA SER A 153 4.45 23.07 -32.47
C SER A 153 3.30 22.11 -32.10
N ARG A 154 2.85 22.20 -30.84
CA ARG A 154 1.63 21.61 -30.25
C ARG A 154 1.65 20.09 -29.98
N VAL A 155 1.77 19.75 -28.69
CA VAL A 155 1.09 18.62 -28.00
C VAL A 155 1.04 17.30 -28.80
N GLY A 156 2.21 16.72 -29.09
CA GLY A 156 2.28 15.46 -29.84
C GLY A 156 3.63 14.72 -29.93
N GLU A 157 4.68 15.14 -29.20
CA GLU A 157 5.93 14.35 -29.15
C GLU A 157 5.69 12.99 -28.47
N TYR A 158 5.85 11.89 -29.22
CA TYR A 158 5.81 10.53 -28.66
C TYR A 158 7.21 9.96 -28.34
N GLY A 159 8.29 10.68 -28.68
CA GLY A 159 9.65 10.45 -28.19
C GLY A 159 10.78 10.85 -29.15
N CYS A 160 12.02 10.70 -28.67
CA CYS A 160 13.28 10.84 -29.42
C CYS A 160 14.31 9.79 -28.96
N ALA A 161 15.40 9.56 -29.70
CA ALA A 161 16.47 8.60 -29.36
C ALA A 161 17.36 9.00 -28.15
N VAL A 162 17.79 8.05 -27.29
CA VAL A 162 18.61 8.27 -26.05
C VAL A 162 19.55 7.06 -25.66
N PRO A 163 20.83 7.24 -25.19
CA PRO A 163 21.81 6.15 -24.83
C PRO A 163 21.82 5.51 -23.38
N ARG A 164 22.70 4.50 -23.05
CA ARG A 164 22.83 3.69 -21.76
C ARG A 164 24.31 3.15 -21.41
N HIS A 165 24.68 2.60 -20.18
CA HIS A 165 26.06 2.66 -19.47
C HIS A 165 26.53 1.58 -18.29
N VAL A 166 27.87 1.27 -17.89
CA VAL A 166 28.49 0.25 -16.81
C VAL A 166 30.06 0.33 -16.19
N PRO A 167 30.55 -0.15 -14.93
CA PRO A 167 31.89 0.14 -14.11
C PRO A 167 32.73 -0.90 -13.08
N GLU A 168 33.93 -0.62 -12.37
CA GLU A 168 34.73 -1.40 -11.20
C GLU A 168 36.12 -0.80 -10.50
N ALA A 169 36.72 -1.21 -9.27
CA ALA A 169 38.11 -0.86 -8.60
C ALA A 169 38.68 -1.53 -7.20
N ARG A 170 40.05 -1.62 -6.78
CA ARG A 170 40.72 -2.33 -5.51
C ARG A 170 42.21 -1.93 -4.90
N TRP A 171 42.78 -2.42 -3.70
CA TRP A 171 44.16 -2.08 -2.97
C TRP A 171 44.94 -3.08 -1.89
N GLU A 172 46.02 -2.71 -1.03
CA GLU A 172 47.14 -3.55 -0.31
C GLU A 172 47.89 -3.13 1.13
N ASP A 173 48.91 -3.85 1.80
CA ASP A 173 49.48 -3.76 3.27
C ASP A 173 51.02 -4.22 3.75
N ARG A 174 51.51 -4.33 5.07
CA ARG A 174 52.96 -4.69 5.60
C ARG A 174 53.34 -4.94 7.19
N PHE A 175 54.51 -5.60 7.65
CA PHE A 175 55.41 -5.43 8.94
C PHE A 175 56.44 -6.48 9.72
N PRO A 176 56.54 -6.76 11.11
CA PRO A 176 57.82 -6.80 12.02
C PRO A 176 58.36 -8.05 12.95
N ARG A 177 59.29 -7.95 14.02
CA ARG A 177 60.14 -9.03 14.78
C ARG A 177 60.68 -8.88 16.32
N CYS A 178 61.41 -9.85 17.02
CA CYS A 178 61.79 -9.98 18.54
C CYS A 178 63.21 -10.63 19.08
N GLN A 179 63.46 -11.05 20.41
CA GLN A 179 64.80 -11.31 21.16
C GLN A 179 65.11 -12.57 22.19
N ARG A 180 65.94 -12.53 23.33
CA ARG A 180 66.65 -13.67 24.14
C ARG A 180 67.19 -13.51 25.67
N VAL A 181 67.55 -14.58 26.50
CA VAL A 181 68.27 -14.69 27.89
C VAL A 181 68.75 -16.15 28.37
N CYS A 182 69.00 -16.53 29.69
CA CYS A 182 68.95 -17.98 30.20
C CYS A 182 67.63 -18.55 29.66
N LYS A 183 67.58 -19.81 29.25
CA LYS A 183 66.31 -20.33 28.74
C LYS A 183 65.42 -20.80 29.90
N ASP A 184 64.27 -20.16 30.07
CA ASP A 184 63.20 -20.72 30.88
C ASP A 184 62.62 -21.94 30.16
N ASN A 185 63.15 -23.11 30.50
CA ASN A 185 62.76 -24.37 29.89
C ASN A 185 61.49 -24.97 30.52
N PHE A 186 60.85 -24.27 31.45
CA PHE A 186 59.57 -24.69 32.03
C PHE A 186 58.41 -24.03 31.27
N GLU A 187 58.51 -22.72 31.05
CA GLU A 187 57.47 -21.91 30.38
C GLU A 187 57.19 -22.35 28.93
N GLU A 188 58.19 -22.88 28.21
CA GLU A 188 58.00 -23.43 26.87
C GLU A 188 57.44 -24.87 26.83
N LEU A 189 57.53 -25.64 27.92
CA LEU A 189 57.33 -27.10 27.85
C LEU A 189 55.98 -27.62 28.38
N GLN A 190 55.39 -27.01 29.41
CA GLN A 190 54.05 -27.39 29.89
C GLN A 190 53.25 -26.19 30.42
N PRO A 191 52.01 -25.95 29.95
CA PRO A 191 51.17 -24.86 30.46
C PRO A 191 50.75 -25.10 31.92
N ASP A 192 50.65 -26.36 32.35
CA ASP A 192 50.18 -26.76 33.67
C ASP A 192 51.23 -26.55 34.78
N VAL A 193 52.37 -25.97 34.43
CA VAL A 193 53.49 -25.63 35.31
C VAL A 193 53.61 -24.10 35.43
N VAL A 194 53.94 -23.62 36.63
CA VAL A 194 54.24 -22.21 36.90
C VAL A 194 55.68 -22.12 37.39
N ALA A 195 56.49 -21.35 36.67
CA ALA A 195 57.87 -21.03 37.03
C ALA A 195 57.97 -19.55 37.42
N THR A 196 58.37 -19.27 38.66
CA THR A 196 58.56 -17.90 39.16
C THR A 196 60.05 -17.61 39.29
N GLY A 197 60.52 -16.47 38.76
CA GLY A 197 61.92 -15.99 38.92
C GLY A 197 62.95 -16.46 37.88
N CYS A 198 62.68 -17.53 37.13
CA CYS A 198 63.68 -18.22 36.31
C CYS A 198 64.22 -17.40 35.12
N ARG A 199 63.36 -16.63 34.41
CA ARG A 199 63.72 -15.79 33.24
C ARG A 199 64.86 -14.78 33.47
N ALA A 200 65.03 -14.27 34.69
CA ALA A 200 66.00 -13.23 35.00
C ALA A 200 67.40 -13.77 35.33
N CYS A 201 67.51 -15.07 35.60
CA CYS A 201 68.77 -15.67 36.01
C CYS A 201 69.79 -15.69 34.86
N VAL A 202 71.07 -15.57 35.22
CA VAL A 202 72.19 -15.62 34.28
C VAL A 202 73.08 -16.81 34.69
N PRO A 203 73.48 -17.70 33.76
CA PRO A 203 74.11 -18.97 34.13
C PRO A 203 75.36 -18.74 34.99
N GLY A 204 75.41 -19.37 36.16
CA GLY A 204 76.55 -19.30 37.09
C GLY A 204 76.81 -17.93 37.75
N ARG A 205 75.98 -16.90 37.52
CA ARG A 205 76.16 -15.57 38.15
C ARG A 205 75.36 -15.40 39.45
N ASP A 206 74.26 -16.12 39.58
CA ASP A 206 73.34 -16.02 40.72
C ASP A 206 73.05 -17.43 41.28
N PRO A 207 73.71 -17.85 42.38
CA PRO A 207 73.60 -19.21 42.91
C PRO A 207 72.25 -19.47 43.58
N ASP A 208 71.69 -18.44 44.22
CA ASP A 208 70.36 -18.39 44.82
C ASP A 208 69.36 -17.69 43.87
N CYS A 209 69.57 -17.86 42.56
CA CYS A 209 68.61 -17.58 41.50
C CYS A 209 67.20 -17.99 41.98
N GLY A 210 66.32 -17.01 42.18
CA GLY A 210 64.99 -17.17 42.81
C GLY A 210 63.97 -17.95 41.97
N CYS A 211 64.43 -18.83 41.10
CA CYS A 211 63.63 -19.73 40.29
C CYS A 211 62.98 -20.81 41.19
N ALA A 212 61.66 -20.82 41.24
CA ALA A 212 60.88 -21.89 41.84
C ALA A 212 59.81 -22.37 40.85
N VAL A 213 59.53 -23.67 40.86
CA VAL A 213 58.66 -24.32 39.89
C VAL A 213 57.60 -25.13 40.61
N ASP A 214 56.34 -24.85 40.31
CA ASP A 214 55.19 -25.50 40.92
C ASP A 214 54.14 -25.90 39.87
N CYS A 215 53.17 -26.74 40.25
CA CYS A 215 51.98 -26.95 39.43
C CYS A 215 51.09 -25.71 39.45
N ARG A 216 50.49 -25.39 38.30
CA ARG A 216 49.51 -24.29 38.18
C ARG A 216 48.30 -24.56 39.07
N GLU A 217 47.77 -23.52 39.70
CA GLU A 217 46.52 -23.61 40.46
C GLU A 217 45.39 -24.20 39.60
N GLY A 218 44.61 -25.12 40.16
CA GLY A 218 43.64 -25.93 39.44
C GLY A 218 44.18 -27.24 38.83
N THR A 219 45.50 -27.41 38.72
CA THR A 219 46.12 -28.66 38.21
C THR A 219 46.64 -29.54 39.36
N VAL A 220 46.73 -30.86 39.11
CA VAL A 220 47.25 -31.85 40.07
C VAL A 220 48.60 -32.41 39.62
N PHE A 221 49.50 -32.63 40.58
CA PHE A 221 50.80 -33.26 40.33
C PHE A 221 50.64 -34.76 40.08
N LEU A 222 51.02 -35.23 38.89
CA LEU A 222 50.92 -36.63 38.47
C LEU A 222 52.29 -37.35 38.39
N GLY A 223 53.40 -36.64 38.61
CA GLY A 223 54.75 -37.20 38.61
C GLY A 223 55.81 -36.24 38.06
N GLY A 224 56.89 -36.78 37.48
CA GLY A 224 57.93 -35.97 36.84
C GLY A 224 58.99 -35.42 37.81
N GLY A 225 59.55 -34.25 37.48
CA GLY A 225 60.55 -33.56 38.30
C GLY A 225 59.99 -32.97 39.60
N PRO A 226 60.85 -32.63 40.58
CA PRO A 226 60.41 -32.09 41.86
C PRO A 226 59.87 -30.65 41.74
N ARG A 227 58.79 -30.39 42.48
CA ARG A 227 58.23 -29.05 42.78
C ARG A 227 59.16 -28.32 43.77
N GLY A 228 59.26 -27.00 43.68
CA GLY A 228 60.08 -26.15 44.56
C GLY A 228 61.23 -25.41 43.84
N PRO A 229 62.22 -24.86 44.59
CA PRO A 229 63.36 -24.10 44.05
C PRO A 229 64.25 -24.88 43.07
N ARG A 230 64.84 -24.18 42.09
CA ARG A 230 65.66 -24.72 40.97
C ARG A 230 66.79 -23.75 40.61
N ASN A 231 67.94 -24.24 40.13
CA ASN A 231 69.11 -23.39 39.84
C ASN A 231 69.50 -23.49 38.33
N CYS A 232 69.75 -22.37 37.61
CA CYS A 232 70.15 -22.39 36.18
C CYS A 232 71.56 -23.03 36.08
N ASN A 233 71.68 -24.20 35.45
CA ASN A 233 72.94 -24.93 35.35
C ASN A 233 73.95 -24.14 34.48
N ALA A 234 75.08 -23.75 35.07
CA ALA A 234 76.06 -22.89 34.44
C ALA A 234 76.68 -23.45 33.13
N SER A 235 76.64 -24.77 32.91
CA SER A 235 77.21 -25.39 31.71
C SER A 235 76.23 -25.59 30.55
N THR A 236 74.91 -25.66 30.81
CA THR A 236 73.88 -25.85 29.77
C THR A 236 72.95 -24.65 29.59
N SER A 237 72.83 -23.79 30.61
CA SER A 237 71.85 -22.70 30.72
C SER A 237 70.38 -23.14 30.89
N ASP A 238 70.16 -24.35 31.41
CA ASP A 238 68.83 -24.92 31.72
C ASP A 238 68.66 -25.28 33.21
N PHE A 239 67.43 -25.51 33.64
CA PHE A 239 67.06 -25.80 35.04
C PHE A 239 66.65 -27.27 35.31
N GLY A 240 66.83 -28.16 34.34
CA GLY A 240 66.44 -29.58 34.42
C GLY A 240 64.93 -29.83 34.16
N PRO A 241 64.43 -31.06 34.38
CA PRO A 241 63.10 -31.46 33.94
C PRO A 241 61.94 -30.86 34.78
N PRO A 242 60.80 -30.52 34.16
CA PRO A 242 59.61 -30.01 34.86
C PRO A 242 58.92 -31.07 35.73
N PRO A 243 58.12 -30.67 36.73
CA PRO A 243 57.06 -31.53 37.27
C PRO A 243 56.03 -31.82 36.17
N LEU A 244 55.42 -33.01 36.20
CA LEU A 244 54.26 -33.33 35.38
C LEU A 244 53.01 -32.95 36.17
N CYS A 245 52.39 -31.86 35.74
CA CYS A 245 51.12 -31.37 36.25
C CYS A 245 50.06 -31.62 35.16
N LYS A 246 48.80 -31.84 35.56
CA LYS A 246 47.68 -31.94 34.62
C LYS A 246 46.42 -31.41 35.26
N GLU A 247 45.55 -30.75 34.50
CA GLU A 247 44.17 -30.53 34.93
C GLU A 247 43.52 -31.86 35.39
N PRO A 248 42.85 -31.90 36.56
CA PRO A 248 42.09 -33.08 36.96
C PRO A 248 41.00 -33.33 35.92
N ALA A 249 40.95 -34.56 35.38
CA ALA A 249 40.19 -34.89 34.17
C ALA A 249 38.74 -34.36 34.23
N ALA A 250 38.44 -33.40 33.36
CA ALA A 250 37.23 -32.59 33.48
C ALA A 250 35.95 -33.43 33.36
N ARG A 251 35.18 -33.45 34.45
CA ARG A 251 33.73 -33.68 34.45
C ARG A 251 33.08 -32.35 34.85
N PRO A 252 31.94 -31.96 34.26
CA PRO A 252 30.74 -32.81 34.25
C PRO A 252 30.72 -33.88 33.17
N THR A 253 30.33 -35.09 33.56
CA THR A 253 29.83 -36.13 32.66
C THR A 253 28.46 -35.70 32.13
N ARG A 254 28.42 -34.73 31.21
CA ARG A 254 27.18 -34.34 30.53
C ARG A 254 26.46 -35.60 30.06
N CYS A 255 25.15 -35.73 30.35
CA CYS A 255 24.39 -36.86 29.81
C CYS A 255 24.56 -36.87 28.28
N PRO A 256 24.86 -38.02 27.65
CA PRO A 256 24.82 -38.11 26.20
C PRO A 256 23.41 -37.69 25.77
N GLU A 257 23.34 -36.83 24.75
CA GLU A 257 22.07 -36.39 24.19
C GLU A 257 21.25 -37.65 23.85
N PRO A 258 20.04 -37.80 24.39
CA PRO A 258 19.31 -39.06 24.26
C PRO A 258 19.11 -39.34 22.78
N PRO A 259 19.39 -40.54 22.27
CA PRO A 259 19.19 -40.84 20.86
C PRO A 259 17.71 -40.60 20.55
N VAL A 260 17.41 -39.56 19.77
CA VAL A 260 16.04 -39.10 19.52
C VAL A 260 15.46 -39.92 18.36
N PRO A 261 14.68 -41.00 18.59
CA PRO A 261 13.93 -41.62 17.51
C PRO A 261 13.02 -40.57 16.88
N ALA A 262 12.72 -40.73 15.59
CA ALA A 262 11.97 -39.73 14.83
C ALA A 262 10.58 -39.37 15.41
N ALA A 263 10.07 -40.17 16.36
CA ALA A 263 8.83 -39.98 17.09
C ALA A 263 8.91 -39.12 18.39
N LEU A 264 10.10 -38.82 18.93
CA LEU A 264 10.27 -38.03 20.16
C LEU A 264 10.57 -36.55 19.88
N SER A 265 9.96 -35.67 20.68
CA SER A 265 10.24 -34.24 20.76
C SER A 265 11.04 -33.94 22.02
N VAL A 266 12.03 -33.05 21.90
CA VAL A 266 12.89 -32.61 23.00
C VAL A 266 12.86 -31.08 23.04
N GLU A 267 12.27 -30.53 24.09
CA GLU A 267 12.24 -29.08 24.35
C GLU A 267 13.35 -28.73 25.34
N GLY A 268 14.26 -27.81 24.98
CA GLY A 268 15.43 -27.43 25.78
C GLY A 268 16.65 -28.32 25.54
N SER A 269 17.85 -27.84 25.90
CA SER A 269 19.12 -28.50 25.57
C SER A 269 19.47 -29.66 26.50
N CYS A 270 18.99 -30.87 26.20
CA CYS A 270 19.40 -32.08 26.93
C CYS A 270 20.92 -32.33 26.87
N GLY A 271 21.64 -31.85 25.84
CA GLY A 271 23.10 -31.92 25.75
C GLY A 271 23.88 -31.06 26.75
N ASP A 272 23.22 -30.14 27.47
CA ASP A 272 23.79 -29.35 28.57
C ASP A 272 23.53 -29.95 29.97
N CYS A 273 22.89 -31.11 30.06
CA CYS A 273 22.53 -31.72 31.34
C CYS A 273 23.74 -32.20 32.14
N GLU A 274 24.13 -31.40 33.13
CA GLU A 274 25.06 -31.78 34.17
C GLU A 274 24.42 -32.76 35.17
N VAL A 275 25.20 -33.75 35.60
CA VAL A 275 24.73 -34.82 36.48
C VAL A 275 24.38 -34.30 37.88
N GLY A 276 23.29 -34.81 38.45
CA GLY A 276 22.81 -34.45 39.77
C GLY A 276 22.01 -33.14 39.83
N LYS A 277 22.04 -32.33 38.75
CA LYS A 277 21.15 -31.17 38.60
C LYS A 277 19.84 -31.59 37.91
N PRO A 278 18.70 -30.94 38.22
CA PRO A 278 17.50 -31.10 37.40
C PRO A 278 17.74 -30.49 36.01
N CYS A 279 17.40 -31.21 34.94
CA CYS A 279 17.51 -30.64 33.60
C CYS A 279 16.35 -29.67 33.33
N SER A 280 16.63 -28.64 32.54
CA SER A 280 15.61 -27.82 31.89
C SER A 280 14.91 -28.56 30.75
N CYS A 281 15.50 -29.63 30.20
CA CYS A 281 14.95 -30.30 29.03
C CYS A 281 13.77 -31.22 29.34
N THR A 282 12.74 -31.13 28.49
CA THR A 282 11.48 -31.87 28.57
C THR A 282 11.34 -32.79 27.35
N VAL A 283 11.07 -34.07 27.59
CA VAL A 283 10.89 -35.08 26.54
C VAL A 283 9.42 -35.48 26.44
N ARG A 284 8.85 -35.44 25.23
CA ARG A 284 7.48 -35.86 24.89
C ARG A 284 7.48 -36.65 23.58
N CYS A 285 6.39 -37.32 23.24
CA CYS A 285 6.13 -37.69 21.85
C CYS A 285 5.98 -36.41 21.00
N LYS A 286 6.36 -36.46 19.70
CA LYS A 286 5.99 -35.41 18.74
C LYS A 286 4.48 -35.42 18.52
N ASP A 287 3.92 -34.29 18.09
CA ASP A 287 2.47 -34.11 17.88
C ASP A 287 1.81 -35.14 16.93
N THR A 288 2.60 -35.81 16.10
CA THR A 288 2.19 -36.89 15.19
C THR A 288 2.22 -38.28 15.82
N HIS A 289 2.52 -38.40 17.12
CA HIS A 289 2.63 -39.65 17.87
C HIS A 289 1.99 -39.54 19.26
N LYS A 290 1.56 -40.68 19.83
CA LYS A 290 0.92 -40.83 21.14
C LYS A 290 1.68 -41.87 21.94
N ARG A 291 1.86 -41.65 23.25
CA ARG A 291 2.53 -42.62 24.12
C ARG A 291 1.75 -43.94 24.19
N SER A 292 2.43 -45.05 23.96
CA SER A 292 1.92 -46.41 24.20
C SER A 292 2.68 -47.16 25.31
N GLY A 293 3.93 -46.82 25.56
CA GLY A 293 4.80 -47.49 26.54
C GLY A 293 4.87 -46.86 27.94
N GLY A 294 5.69 -47.47 28.80
CA GLY A 294 5.75 -47.18 30.24
C GLY A 294 6.56 -45.95 30.70
N GLY A 295 7.28 -45.26 29.80
CA GLY A 295 8.02 -44.04 30.16
C GLY A 295 7.10 -42.83 30.37
N GLU A 296 7.45 -41.93 31.30
CA GLU A 296 6.69 -40.69 31.50
C GLU A 296 7.18 -39.56 30.57
N GLU A 297 6.24 -38.76 30.05
CA GLU A 297 6.54 -37.51 29.35
C GLU A 297 6.76 -36.40 30.39
N GLY A 298 7.74 -35.52 30.17
CA GLY A 298 8.08 -34.46 31.11
C GLY A 298 9.57 -34.17 31.20
N GLY A 299 9.94 -33.39 32.23
CA GLY A 299 11.33 -33.11 32.56
C GLY A 299 12.08 -34.39 32.92
N LYS A 300 13.34 -34.49 32.47
CA LYS A 300 14.22 -35.63 32.77
C LYS A 300 15.32 -35.22 33.73
N GLN A 301 15.90 -36.17 34.46
CA GLN A 301 17.06 -35.92 35.32
C GLN A 301 18.24 -36.78 34.89
N CYS A 302 19.43 -36.18 34.89
CA CYS A 302 20.70 -36.86 34.63
C CYS A 302 21.31 -37.30 35.96
N SER A 303 21.59 -38.59 36.13
CA SER A 303 22.18 -39.18 37.34
C SER A 303 23.37 -40.06 37.01
N MET A 304 24.38 -40.13 37.89
CA MET A 304 25.44 -41.14 37.74
C MET A 304 24.85 -42.51 38.03
N GLY A 305 25.22 -43.51 37.25
CA GLY A 305 24.96 -44.91 37.55
C GLY A 305 26.13 -45.77 37.12
N ASP A 306 26.17 -47.00 37.65
CA ASP A 306 27.21 -47.98 37.32
C ASP A 306 27.29 -48.19 35.80
N ALA A 307 28.50 -48.18 35.26
CA ALA A 307 28.75 -48.54 33.89
C ALA A 307 28.67 -50.07 33.73
N GLU A 308 27.84 -50.52 32.80
CA GLU A 308 27.63 -51.94 32.46
C GLU A 308 28.79 -52.47 31.60
N LEU A 309 30.02 -52.33 32.12
CA LEU A 309 31.23 -52.77 31.45
C LEU A 309 31.43 -54.29 31.58
N PRO A 310 31.83 -54.99 30.50
CA PRO A 310 32.29 -56.37 30.58
C PRO A 310 33.48 -56.51 31.55
N ALA A 311 33.45 -57.58 32.35
CA ALA A 311 34.48 -57.90 33.33
C ALA A 311 35.51 -58.88 32.73
N VAL A 312 36.70 -58.40 32.40
CA VAL A 312 37.71 -59.15 31.61
C VAL A 312 39.14 -59.00 32.16
N ASP A 313 40.02 -59.93 31.79
CA ASP A 313 41.44 -59.86 32.15
C ASP A 313 42.14 -58.83 31.26
N CYS A 314 42.37 -57.61 31.78
CA CYS A 314 42.92 -56.49 31.01
C CYS A 314 44.22 -56.86 30.27
N SER A 315 45.06 -57.72 30.88
CA SER A 315 46.34 -58.15 30.31
C SER A 315 46.22 -58.89 28.97
N ARG A 316 45.01 -59.36 28.62
CA ARG A 316 44.70 -60.09 27.38
C ARG A 316 44.09 -59.21 26.28
N ILE A 317 43.91 -57.92 26.54
CA ILE A 317 43.20 -57.02 25.61
C ILE A 317 44.21 -56.35 24.68
N GLU A 318 44.23 -56.79 23.43
CA GLU A 318 45.14 -56.30 22.38
C GLU A 318 44.61 -55.07 21.62
N LYS A 319 43.38 -54.62 21.91
CA LYS A 319 42.74 -53.47 21.24
C LYS A 319 42.40 -52.34 22.21
N TRP A 320 42.66 -51.11 21.76
CA TRP A 320 42.33 -49.88 22.50
C TRP A 320 40.86 -49.80 22.93
N TRP A 321 39.93 -49.97 21.99
CA TRP A 321 38.51 -49.80 22.25
C TRP A 321 38.00 -50.77 23.33
N ASP A 322 38.32 -52.06 23.16
CA ASP A 322 37.95 -53.13 24.09
C ASP A 322 38.54 -52.86 25.50
N CYS A 323 39.75 -52.27 25.58
CA CYS A 323 40.38 -51.89 26.85
C CYS A 323 39.71 -50.68 27.51
N ALA A 324 39.37 -49.66 26.72
CA ALA A 324 38.69 -48.45 27.18
C ALA A 324 37.22 -48.67 27.61
N HIS A 325 36.62 -49.81 27.22
CA HIS A 325 35.24 -50.19 27.57
C HIS A 325 35.17 -51.44 28.44
N SER A 326 36.20 -51.72 29.24
CA SER A 326 36.28 -52.91 30.10
C SER A 326 36.67 -52.59 31.54
N LYS A 327 36.13 -53.37 32.49
CA LYS A 327 36.60 -53.44 33.88
C LYS A 327 37.32 -54.75 34.15
N HIS A 328 38.21 -54.77 35.13
CA HIS A 328 39.00 -55.97 35.41
C HIS A 328 38.16 -57.08 36.02
N SER A 329 38.30 -58.31 35.51
CA SER A 329 37.61 -59.52 36.00
C SER A 329 37.99 -59.94 37.42
N LYS A 330 39.06 -59.35 37.98
CA LYS A 330 39.45 -59.51 39.38
C LYS A 330 39.43 -58.15 40.08
N LYS A 331 38.83 -58.12 41.27
CA LYS A 331 38.92 -56.95 42.15
C LYS A 331 40.36 -56.79 42.67
N VAL A 332 40.86 -55.56 42.69
CA VAL A 332 42.20 -55.22 43.20
C VAL A 332 42.01 -54.46 44.50
N GLY A 333 42.62 -54.93 45.60
CA GLY A 333 42.37 -54.40 46.94
C GLY A 333 40.95 -54.65 47.50
N GLY A 334 40.06 -55.29 46.74
CA GLY A 334 38.63 -55.44 47.05
C GLY A 334 37.71 -54.57 46.18
N GLU A 335 38.28 -53.62 45.44
CA GLU A 335 37.55 -52.70 44.56
C GLU A 335 37.51 -53.20 43.10
N GLU A 336 36.49 -52.80 42.34
CA GLU A 336 36.50 -52.97 40.89
C GLU A 336 37.39 -51.90 40.27
N VAL A 337 38.28 -52.29 39.36
CA VAL A 337 39.22 -51.38 38.73
C VAL A 337 39.03 -51.36 37.21
N PRO A 338 39.11 -50.19 36.55
CA PRO A 338 39.02 -50.12 35.11
C PRO A 338 40.29 -50.66 34.45
N CYS A 339 40.16 -51.11 33.21
CA CYS A 339 41.31 -51.33 32.35
C CYS A 339 41.86 -49.99 31.80
N CYS A 340 43.18 -49.91 31.62
CA CYS A 340 43.91 -48.73 31.16
C CYS A 340 44.83 -49.09 29.98
N TRP A 341 44.80 -48.29 28.92
CA TRP A 341 45.50 -48.54 27.65
C TRP A 341 46.75 -47.66 27.49
N ARG A 342 47.78 -48.16 26.81
CA ARG A 342 48.91 -47.39 26.27
C ARG A 342 49.31 -47.91 24.89
N GLU A 343 49.55 -47.00 23.94
CA GLU A 343 49.89 -47.36 22.55
C GLU A 343 51.29 -47.98 22.43
N ASP A 344 52.29 -47.36 23.04
CA ASP A 344 53.70 -47.80 23.01
C ASP A 344 54.03 -48.92 24.02
N PHE A 345 53.07 -49.79 24.34
CA PHE A 345 53.14 -50.81 25.39
C PHE A 345 53.44 -50.24 26.80
N PHE A 346 53.43 -51.08 27.83
CA PHE A 346 53.86 -50.74 29.19
C PHE A 346 55.31 -51.16 29.47
N ALA A 347 55.75 -51.10 30.73
CA ALA A 347 57.14 -51.34 31.16
C ALA A 347 57.72 -52.73 30.79
N ASP A 348 56.88 -53.69 30.41
CA ASP A 348 57.26 -55.03 29.95
C ASP A 348 57.54 -55.12 28.43
N GLY A 349 57.27 -54.05 27.68
CA GLY A 349 57.37 -53.99 26.22
C GLY A 349 56.37 -54.89 25.47
N LYS A 350 55.31 -55.38 26.12
CA LYS A 350 54.38 -56.39 25.57
C LYS A 350 52.91 -56.14 25.89
N THR A 351 52.61 -55.68 27.10
CA THR A 351 51.23 -55.40 27.52
C THR A 351 50.82 -54.01 27.01
N ARG A 352 49.67 -53.90 26.32
CA ARG A 352 49.07 -52.59 25.96
C ARG A 352 47.89 -52.19 26.84
N CYS A 353 47.29 -53.14 27.55
CA CYS A 353 46.16 -52.92 28.44
C CYS A 353 46.44 -53.52 29.82
N ALA A 354 46.34 -52.71 30.88
CA ALA A 354 46.64 -53.13 32.25
C ALA A 354 45.55 -52.63 33.22
N PRO A 355 45.24 -53.33 34.32
CA PRO A 355 44.29 -52.82 35.31
C PRO A 355 44.88 -51.60 36.03
N ARG A 356 44.04 -50.61 36.36
CA ARG A 356 44.45 -49.44 37.14
C ARG A 356 45.11 -49.87 38.46
N GLY A 357 46.28 -49.29 38.76
CA GLY A 357 47.11 -49.67 39.91
C GLY A 357 48.11 -50.81 39.65
N SER A 358 48.17 -51.37 38.44
CA SER A 358 49.21 -52.34 38.05
C SER A 358 50.61 -51.73 38.08
N ALA A 359 51.59 -52.51 38.58
CA ALA A 359 53.02 -52.14 38.59
C ALA A 359 53.63 -51.95 37.18
N LEU A 360 52.91 -52.32 36.11
CA LEU A 360 53.29 -52.03 34.71
C LEU A 360 53.15 -50.53 34.35
N ILE A 361 52.34 -49.78 35.11
CA ILE A 361 52.02 -48.38 34.86
C ILE A 361 53.00 -47.46 35.61
N GLY A 362 54.21 -47.32 35.07
CA GLY A 362 55.28 -46.49 35.64
C GLY A 362 55.33 -45.05 35.12
N LEU A 363 56.21 -44.22 35.72
CA LEU A 363 56.41 -42.80 35.36
C LEU A 363 56.69 -42.55 33.87
N SER A 364 57.51 -43.40 33.24
CA SER A 364 57.82 -43.37 31.80
C SER A 364 56.76 -44.01 30.91
N HIS A 365 55.71 -44.60 31.51
CA HIS A 365 54.74 -45.48 30.84
C HIS A 365 53.30 -45.17 31.27
N GLN A 366 52.95 -43.89 31.36
CA GLN A 366 51.58 -43.46 31.67
C GLN A 366 50.58 -43.90 30.61
N PRO A 367 49.33 -44.26 31.00
CA PRO A 367 48.32 -44.72 30.08
C PRO A 367 47.73 -43.56 29.27
N SER A 368 47.40 -43.81 28.01
CA SER A 368 46.72 -42.87 27.12
C SER A 368 45.25 -42.66 27.55
N VAL A 369 44.59 -43.71 28.08
CA VAL A 369 43.21 -43.68 28.57
C VAL A 369 42.94 -44.79 29.60
N CYS A 370 41.90 -44.66 30.41
CA CYS A 370 41.31 -45.73 31.24
C CYS A 370 39.80 -45.74 31.07
N ALA A 371 39.15 -46.89 31.30
CA ALA A 371 37.70 -47.00 31.29
C ALA A 371 37.02 -46.23 32.44
N ASP A 372 35.83 -45.68 32.20
CA ASP A 372 34.98 -45.05 33.20
C ASP A 372 34.05 -46.07 33.86
N LEU A 373 34.20 -46.30 35.17
CA LEU A 373 33.33 -47.23 35.93
C LEU A 373 31.92 -46.68 36.21
N GLU A 374 31.74 -45.36 36.11
CA GLU A 374 30.46 -44.67 36.29
C GLU A 374 30.15 -43.82 35.06
N VAL A 375 28.92 -43.94 34.54
CA VAL A 375 28.44 -43.19 33.37
C VAL A 375 27.13 -42.45 33.70
N PRO A 376 26.87 -41.30 33.06
CA PRO A 376 25.61 -40.59 33.23
C PRO A 376 24.46 -41.34 32.55
N LYS A 377 23.36 -41.55 33.28
CA LYS A 377 22.13 -42.21 32.83
C LYS A 377 20.92 -41.30 33.03
N TRP A 378 19.95 -41.40 32.13
CA TRP A 378 18.69 -40.64 32.16
C TRP A 378 17.64 -41.34 33.03
N THR A 379 16.96 -40.58 33.89
CA THR A 379 15.85 -41.07 34.72
C THR A 379 14.68 -40.08 34.78
N PRO A 380 13.42 -40.55 34.80
CA PRO A 380 12.96 -41.89 34.42
C PRO A 380 13.13 -42.15 32.91
N ALA A 381 12.96 -43.40 32.49
CA ALA A 381 13.14 -43.84 31.08
C ALA A 381 12.35 -42.99 30.06
N LEU A 382 12.82 -43.00 28.80
CA LEU A 382 12.17 -42.30 27.70
C LEU A 382 10.81 -42.96 27.35
N PRO A 383 9.78 -42.19 26.93
CA PRO A 383 8.50 -42.75 26.53
C PRO A 383 8.57 -43.41 25.14
N GLU A 384 7.79 -44.48 24.95
CA GLU A 384 7.58 -45.12 23.65
C GLU A 384 6.35 -44.51 22.96
N CYS A 385 6.48 -44.20 21.67
CA CYS A 385 5.55 -43.34 20.93
C CYS A 385 5.11 -43.97 19.60
N GLU A 386 3.81 -44.20 19.44
CA GLU A 386 3.18 -44.74 18.23
C GLU A 386 2.53 -43.64 17.38
N LYS A 387 2.57 -43.79 16.06
CA LYS A 387 2.08 -42.78 15.12
C LYS A 387 0.55 -42.69 15.13
N VAL A 388 -0.01 -41.50 15.41
CA VAL A 388 -1.45 -41.24 15.27
C VAL A 388 -1.82 -41.01 13.81
N CYS A 389 -3.10 -41.24 13.47
CA CYS A 389 -3.62 -40.99 12.14
C CYS A 389 -3.52 -39.51 11.77
N ALA A 390 -3.18 -39.21 10.52
CA ALA A 390 -3.05 -37.83 10.06
C ALA A 390 -4.44 -37.17 10.02
N ASN A 391 -4.65 -36.14 10.84
CA ASN A 391 -5.87 -35.33 10.82
C ASN A 391 -5.85 -34.40 9.59
N THR A 392 -6.08 -34.98 8.42
CA THR A 392 -6.15 -34.28 7.13
C THR A 392 -7.26 -33.22 7.09
N PHE A 393 -8.29 -33.31 7.94
CA PHE A 393 -9.33 -32.30 8.05
C PHE A 393 -8.77 -30.91 8.38
N ARG A 394 -7.65 -30.80 9.13
CA ARG A 394 -6.96 -29.52 9.39
C ARG A 394 -6.45 -28.81 8.13
N LEU A 395 -6.32 -29.52 7.00
CA LEU A 395 -5.87 -28.96 5.72
C LEU A 395 -7.04 -28.43 4.86
N HIS A 396 -8.29 -28.72 5.25
CA HIS A 396 -9.48 -28.26 4.54
C HIS A 396 -10.02 -26.98 5.21
N PRO A 397 -9.89 -25.80 4.57
CA PRO A 397 -10.35 -24.55 5.17
C PRO A 397 -11.85 -24.62 5.45
N GLY A 398 -12.24 -24.23 6.66
CA GLY A 398 -13.64 -24.25 7.11
C GLY A 398 -14.13 -25.54 7.77
N VAL A 399 -13.31 -26.60 7.81
CA VAL A 399 -13.62 -27.83 8.56
C VAL A 399 -13.15 -27.70 10.01
N ALA A 400 -14.09 -27.67 10.95
CA ALA A 400 -13.84 -27.81 12.37
C ALA A 400 -13.78 -29.29 12.77
N THR A 401 -13.02 -29.61 13.81
CA THR A 401 -12.98 -30.95 14.40
C THR A 401 -13.10 -30.88 15.91
N ASN A 402 -13.72 -31.90 16.52
CA ASN A 402 -14.00 -31.92 17.97
C ASN A 402 -12.76 -32.18 18.87
N GLY A 403 -11.55 -31.83 18.41
CA GLY A 403 -10.27 -31.97 19.11
C GLY A 403 -9.77 -33.42 19.33
N LYS A 404 -10.60 -34.44 19.05
CA LYS A 404 -10.23 -35.86 19.24
C LYS A 404 -9.53 -36.49 18.04
N CYS A 405 -9.77 -35.94 16.84
CA CYS A 405 -9.20 -36.44 15.58
C CYS A 405 -7.66 -36.48 15.58
N ASP A 406 -7.00 -35.56 16.30
CA ASP A 406 -5.53 -35.50 16.42
C ASP A 406 -4.92 -36.58 17.32
N ARG A 407 -5.74 -37.36 18.04
CA ARG A 407 -5.28 -38.38 19.00
C ARG A 407 -5.74 -39.80 18.64
N CYS A 408 -6.18 -39.97 17.40
CA CYS A 408 -6.75 -41.22 16.88
C CYS A 408 -5.64 -42.23 16.55
N LEU A 409 -5.67 -43.42 17.15
CA LEU A 409 -4.86 -44.55 16.71
C LEU A 409 -5.57 -45.32 15.59
N PRO A 410 -4.84 -45.95 14.64
CA PRO A 410 -5.44 -46.78 13.60
C PRO A 410 -6.31 -47.89 14.21
N GLY A 411 -7.55 -48.03 13.73
CA GLY A 411 -8.51 -49.02 14.24
C GLY A 411 -9.23 -48.68 15.55
N GLU A 412 -8.84 -47.62 16.29
CA GLU A 412 -9.61 -47.19 17.47
C GLU A 412 -10.81 -46.31 17.08
N ALA A 413 -11.95 -46.50 17.75
CA ALA A 413 -13.13 -45.63 17.68
C ALA A 413 -12.91 -44.33 18.49
N CYS A 414 -11.92 -43.53 18.08
CA CYS A 414 -11.33 -42.41 18.83
C CYS A 414 -12.26 -41.20 19.12
N GLY A 415 -13.53 -41.24 18.72
CA GLY A 415 -14.48 -40.15 18.95
C GLY A 415 -14.37 -38.98 17.98
N CYS A 416 -13.60 -39.10 16.88
CA CYS A 416 -13.38 -38.03 15.91
C CYS A 416 -14.67 -37.67 15.15
N GLN A 417 -15.01 -36.38 15.15
CA GLN A 417 -16.04 -35.80 14.28
C GLN A 417 -15.46 -34.56 13.59
N ALA A 418 -15.65 -34.49 12.27
CA ALA A 418 -15.36 -33.34 11.43
C ALA A 418 -16.69 -32.72 10.99
N HIS A 419 -16.86 -31.43 11.24
CA HIS A 419 -18.06 -30.64 10.94
C HIS A 419 -17.62 -29.33 10.28
N CYS A 420 -18.55 -28.57 9.71
CA CYS A 420 -18.23 -27.20 9.30
C CYS A 420 -18.09 -26.31 10.53
N ALA A 421 -17.18 -25.33 10.47
CA ALA A 421 -17.04 -24.33 11.54
C ALA A 421 -18.33 -23.52 11.70
N ASP A 422 -18.57 -22.95 12.89
CA ASP A 422 -19.85 -22.34 13.30
C ASP A 422 -20.40 -21.24 12.36
N SER A 423 -19.57 -20.67 11.49
CA SER A 423 -19.91 -19.66 10.50
C SER A 423 -20.13 -20.19 9.08
N LEU A 424 -20.12 -21.51 8.86
CA LEU A 424 -20.09 -22.18 7.55
C LEU A 424 -21.12 -23.32 7.44
N GLU A 425 -21.77 -23.45 6.29
CA GLU A 425 -22.74 -24.52 6.02
C GLU A 425 -22.09 -25.75 5.36
N HIS A 426 -22.69 -26.92 5.56
CA HIS A 426 -22.29 -28.18 4.93
C HIS A 426 -22.95 -28.33 3.54
N TYR A 427 -22.15 -28.15 2.50
CA TYR A 427 -22.60 -28.24 1.11
C TYR A 427 -22.56 -29.66 0.54
N GLY A 428 -21.71 -30.56 1.06
CA GLY A 428 -21.64 -31.94 0.60
C GLY A 428 -20.35 -32.65 1.01
N GLY A 429 -19.95 -33.68 0.27
CA GLY A 429 -18.81 -34.52 0.62
C GLY A 429 -19.15 -35.53 1.71
N GLY A 430 -18.19 -35.85 2.60
CA GLY A 430 -18.38 -36.86 3.65
C GLY A 430 -19.11 -36.33 4.88
N SER A 431 -20.01 -37.15 5.45
CA SER A 431 -20.86 -36.87 6.62
C SER A 431 -20.22 -35.98 7.71
N ALA A 432 -20.90 -34.87 8.03
CA ALA A 432 -20.50 -33.89 9.03
C ALA A 432 -20.93 -34.24 10.49
N THR A 433 -21.72 -35.30 10.68
CA THR A 433 -22.28 -35.67 11.99
C THR A 433 -21.76 -37.00 12.52
N GLU A 434 -21.36 -37.92 11.63
CA GLU A 434 -20.94 -39.26 12.00
C GLU A 434 -19.50 -39.35 12.55
N LEU A 435 -19.28 -40.37 13.39
CA LEU A 435 -17.98 -40.69 13.96
C LEU A 435 -17.06 -41.30 12.89
N ARG A 436 -15.93 -40.64 12.62
CA ARG A 436 -14.96 -41.10 11.63
C ARG A 436 -13.96 -42.06 12.28
N VAL A 437 -13.82 -43.25 11.68
CA VAL A 437 -12.83 -44.28 12.07
C VAL A 437 -11.63 -44.21 11.12
N CYS A 438 -10.41 -44.28 11.67
CA CYS A 438 -9.19 -44.39 10.88
C CYS A 438 -8.97 -45.87 10.47
N GLY A 439 -9.04 -46.16 9.16
CA GLY A 439 -8.99 -47.52 8.64
C GLY A 439 -7.63 -48.21 8.86
N PRO A 440 -7.58 -49.51 9.17
CA PRO A 440 -6.35 -50.20 9.61
C PRO A 440 -5.25 -50.32 8.52
N GLY A 441 -5.54 -49.98 7.27
CA GLY A 441 -4.56 -49.87 6.17
C GLY A 441 -4.38 -48.46 5.60
N SER A 442 -5.13 -47.46 6.09
CA SER A 442 -5.20 -46.11 5.53
C SER A 442 -4.84 -45.07 6.60
N GLN A 443 -3.70 -44.40 6.47
CA GLN A 443 -3.18 -43.45 7.49
C GLN A 443 -3.97 -42.12 7.59
N GLY A 444 -5.14 -42.02 6.93
CA GLY A 444 -6.02 -40.87 6.93
C GLY A 444 -7.48 -41.29 7.10
N PHE A 445 -8.31 -40.32 7.46
CA PHE A 445 -9.76 -40.49 7.59
C PHE A 445 -10.45 -40.47 6.21
N GLY A 446 -11.71 -40.93 6.14
CA GLY A 446 -12.55 -40.78 4.95
C GLY A 446 -12.84 -39.31 4.61
N ALA A 447 -13.39 -39.06 3.42
CA ALA A 447 -13.52 -37.73 2.81
C ALA A 447 -14.05 -36.62 3.76
N PRO A 448 -13.50 -35.39 3.69
CA PRO A 448 -13.94 -34.26 4.50
C PRO A 448 -15.39 -33.85 4.17
N PRO A 449 -16.07 -33.16 5.10
CA PRO A 449 -17.20 -32.31 4.72
C PRO A 449 -16.71 -31.15 3.85
N VAL A 450 -17.48 -30.82 2.80
CA VAL A 450 -17.31 -29.61 2.01
C VAL A 450 -18.07 -28.47 2.68
N CYS A 451 -17.33 -27.49 3.16
CA CYS A 451 -17.85 -26.37 3.94
C CYS A 451 -17.67 -25.05 3.20
N GLY A 452 -18.74 -24.26 3.10
CA GLY A 452 -18.73 -22.94 2.48
C GLY A 452 -19.39 -21.91 3.40
N PRO A 453 -19.21 -20.60 3.17
CA PRO A 453 -20.05 -19.60 3.84
C PRO A 453 -21.51 -19.91 3.54
N PRO A 454 -22.44 -19.85 4.52
CA PRO A 454 -23.84 -20.13 4.27
C PRO A 454 -24.38 -19.23 3.16
N ASP A 455 -25.21 -19.79 2.27
CA ASP A 455 -25.76 -19.04 1.15
C ASP A 455 -26.41 -17.74 1.67
N ALA A 456 -26.01 -16.59 1.12
CA ALA A 456 -26.50 -15.31 1.58
C ALA A 456 -28.04 -15.28 1.41
N PRO A 457 -28.83 -15.07 2.48
CA PRO A 457 -30.27 -15.26 2.43
C PRO A 457 -30.87 -14.35 1.35
N PRO A 458 -31.72 -14.89 0.44
CA PRO A 458 -32.09 -14.21 -0.79
C PRO A 458 -32.77 -12.87 -0.50
N ALA A 459 -32.09 -11.79 -0.85
CA ALA A 459 -32.53 -10.42 -0.60
C ALA A 459 -33.47 -9.97 -1.72
N CYS A 460 -34.68 -9.52 -1.38
CA CYS A 460 -35.63 -9.00 -2.36
C CYS A 460 -35.07 -7.77 -3.11
N ASP A 461 -34.84 -7.88 -4.42
CA ASP A 461 -34.16 -6.85 -5.23
C ASP A 461 -34.83 -5.46 -5.14
N ARG A 462 -34.08 -4.48 -4.63
CA ARG A 462 -34.49 -3.07 -4.55
C ARG A 462 -34.56 -2.42 -5.95
N SER A 463 -33.77 -2.91 -6.90
CA SER A 463 -33.69 -2.41 -8.27
C SER A 463 -34.96 -2.71 -9.06
N ALA A 464 -35.65 -3.81 -8.78
CA ALA A 464 -36.97 -4.14 -9.31
C ALA A 464 -38.03 -3.10 -8.89
N LEU A 465 -38.00 -2.65 -7.62
CA LEU A 465 -38.91 -1.61 -7.13
C LEU A 465 -38.60 -0.23 -7.73
N GLN A 466 -37.32 0.17 -7.78
CA GLN A 466 -36.93 1.47 -8.35
C GLN A 466 -37.37 1.62 -9.83
N ARG A 467 -37.31 0.53 -10.60
CA ARG A 467 -37.80 0.48 -12.00
C ARG A 467 -39.31 0.75 -12.16
N ALA A 468 -40.11 0.66 -11.09
CA ALA A 468 -41.55 0.91 -11.09
C ALA A 468 -41.95 2.35 -10.67
N GLY A 469 -41.00 3.29 -10.62
CA GLY A 469 -41.28 4.68 -10.21
C GLY A 469 -41.46 4.87 -8.69
N LEU A 470 -40.93 3.94 -7.89
CA LEU A 470 -41.05 3.91 -6.44
C LEU A 470 -39.80 4.52 -5.77
N ARG A 471 -40.02 5.48 -4.86
CA ARG A 471 -39.04 5.87 -3.85
C ARG A 471 -39.12 4.90 -2.67
N VAL A 472 -38.01 4.22 -2.39
CA VAL A 472 -37.94 3.10 -1.43
C VAL A 472 -36.97 3.43 -0.29
N THR A 473 -37.50 3.61 0.92
CA THR A 473 -36.77 3.86 2.17
C THR A 473 -37.02 2.75 3.20
N GLY A 474 -36.12 2.57 4.18
CA GLY A 474 -36.29 1.60 5.28
C GLY A 474 -36.26 0.11 4.90
N CYS A 475 -36.04 -0.25 3.63
CA CYS A 475 -36.05 -1.65 3.15
C CYS A 475 -34.70 -2.38 3.31
N GLU A 476 -33.73 -1.77 3.98
CA GLU A 476 -32.38 -2.32 4.15
C GLU A 476 -32.39 -3.34 5.28
N GLY A 477 -32.01 -4.59 4.98
CA GLY A 477 -32.12 -5.72 5.91
C GLY A 477 -33.42 -6.53 5.80
N CYS A 478 -34.34 -6.19 4.89
CA CYS A 478 -35.54 -6.98 4.63
C CYS A 478 -35.22 -8.41 4.17
N ARG A 479 -35.84 -9.39 4.84
CA ARG A 479 -35.70 -10.83 4.56
C ARG A 479 -37.08 -11.46 4.32
N PRO A 480 -37.16 -12.57 3.56
CA PRO A 480 -38.43 -13.26 3.38
C PRO A 480 -39.06 -13.67 4.72
N GLY A 481 -40.39 -13.52 4.82
CA GLY A 481 -41.16 -13.88 6.02
C GLY A 481 -41.00 -12.95 7.24
N ALA A 482 -40.10 -11.97 7.20
CA ALA A 482 -39.95 -10.97 8.25
C ALA A 482 -40.84 -9.74 7.99
N ALA A 483 -41.34 -9.12 9.07
CA ALA A 483 -42.02 -7.83 8.96
C ALA A 483 -41.01 -6.70 8.67
N CYS A 484 -41.31 -5.86 7.67
CA CYS A 484 -40.43 -4.78 7.23
C CYS A 484 -41.06 -3.40 7.48
N GLU A 485 -40.29 -2.47 8.08
CA GLU A 485 -40.62 -1.04 8.16
C GLU A 485 -40.30 -0.32 6.82
N CYS A 486 -40.84 -0.88 5.74
CA CYS A 486 -40.57 -0.48 4.37
C CYS A 486 -41.41 0.74 3.94
N GLY A 487 -40.79 1.92 3.98
CA GLY A 487 -41.35 3.15 3.44
C GLY A 487 -41.33 3.16 1.91
N VAL A 488 -42.46 2.85 1.28
CA VAL A 488 -42.60 2.85 -0.19
C VAL A 488 -43.57 3.94 -0.61
N GLN A 489 -43.07 4.89 -1.40
CA GLN A 489 -43.80 6.05 -1.93
C GLN A 489 -43.63 6.12 -3.45
N CYS A 490 -44.57 6.71 -4.19
CA CYS A 490 -44.30 7.08 -5.58
C CYS A 490 -43.29 8.24 -5.65
N LEU A 491 -42.50 8.29 -6.72
CA LEU A 491 -41.71 9.48 -7.06
C LEU A 491 -42.64 10.69 -7.34
N PRO A 492 -42.17 11.94 -7.17
CA PRO A 492 -43.03 13.14 -7.21
C PRO A 492 -43.87 13.29 -8.49
N GLU A 493 -43.33 12.87 -9.62
CA GLU A 493 -43.93 12.88 -10.96
C GLU A 493 -44.88 11.68 -11.24
N TYR A 494 -45.15 10.85 -10.23
CA TYR A 494 -46.11 9.75 -10.25
C TYR A 494 -47.19 9.93 -9.16
N LEU A 495 -48.34 9.27 -9.34
CA LEU A 495 -49.42 9.16 -8.36
C LEU A 495 -49.64 7.67 -8.03
N ALA A 496 -49.92 7.35 -6.77
CA ALA A 496 -50.31 6.01 -6.36
C ALA A 496 -51.75 5.74 -6.81
N VAL A 497 -51.98 4.61 -7.49
CA VAL A 497 -53.30 4.22 -7.99
C VAL A 497 -53.67 2.84 -7.42
N GLY A 498 -54.81 2.80 -6.72
CA GLY A 498 -55.26 1.63 -5.95
C GLY A 498 -54.93 1.75 -4.46
N ARG A 499 -55.51 0.85 -3.65
CA ARG A 499 -55.24 0.79 -2.20
C ARG A 499 -54.12 -0.21 -1.89
N ALA A 500 -53.04 0.28 -1.30
CA ALA A 500 -52.09 -0.55 -0.57
C ALA A 500 -52.50 -0.60 0.91
N ASP A 501 -53.61 -1.31 1.20
CA ASP A 501 -54.14 -1.45 2.57
C ASP A 501 -53.25 -2.33 3.49
N ALA A 502 -52.18 -2.90 2.94
CA ALA A 502 -51.07 -3.51 3.67
C ALA A 502 -49.74 -2.97 3.13
N GLY A 503 -48.78 -2.70 4.01
CA GLY A 503 -47.41 -2.34 3.61
C GLY A 503 -46.70 -3.49 2.89
N PRO A 504 -45.69 -3.21 2.05
CA PRO A 504 -45.01 -4.22 1.24
C PRO A 504 -44.44 -5.38 2.06
N ARG A 505 -44.42 -6.57 1.48
CA ARG A 505 -43.83 -7.77 2.08
C ARG A 505 -42.87 -8.43 1.12
N CYS A 506 -41.68 -8.75 1.60
CA CYS A 506 -40.77 -9.68 0.93
C CYS A 506 -41.27 -11.08 1.27
N GLU A 507 -41.92 -11.76 0.32
CA GLU A 507 -42.42 -13.12 0.51
C GLU A 507 -41.61 -14.09 -0.36
N GLU A 508 -41.19 -15.19 0.26
CA GLU A 508 -40.61 -16.32 -0.45
C GLU A 508 -41.74 -17.01 -1.21
N ARG A 509 -41.58 -17.15 -2.52
CA ARG A 509 -42.51 -17.90 -3.35
C ARG A 509 -41.90 -19.29 -3.56
N ASP A 510 -42.73 -20.35 -3.63
CA ASP A 510 -42.26 -21.67 -4.05
C ASP A 510 -41.65 -21.53 -5.47
N GLY A 511 -40.33 -21.51 -5.52
CA GLY A 511 -39.61 -20.50 -6.31
C GLY A 511 -39.41 -20.78 -7.79
N GLY A 512 -40.37 -21.44 -8.45
CA GLY A 512 -40.32 -21.75 -9.88
C GLY A 512 -39.22 -22.73 -10.30
N LEU A 513 -38.40 -23.22 -9.36
CA LEU A 513 -37.31 -24.16 -9.60
C LEU A 513 -37.82 -25.40 -10.32
N ARG A 514 -37.27 -25.65 -11.50
CA ARG A 514 -37.72 -26.72 -12.38
C ARG A 514 -37.31 -28.08 -11.81
N PRO A 515 -38.24 -29.05 -11.67
CA PRO A 515 -37.89 -30.38 -11.19
C PRO A 515 -37.05 -31.11 -12.25
N ALA A 516 -35.74 -31.20 -12.01
CA ALA A 516 -34.78 -31.81 -12.91
C ALA A 516 -33.63 -32.46 -12.12
N ALA A 517 -33.23 -33.67 -12.49
CA ALA A 517 -32.14 -34.39 -11.82
C ALA A 517 -30.81 -33.64 -12.07
N CYS A 518 -30.22 -33.08 -11.01
CA CYS A 518 -29.13 -32.10 -11.17
C CYS A 518 -27.94 -32.66 -11.97
N ALA A 519 -27.61 -33.94 -11.80
CA ALA A 519 -26.51 -34.61 -12.50
C ALA A 519 -26.65 -34.64 -14.05
N GLY A 520 -27.84 -34.36 -14.58
CA GLY A 520 -28.07 -34.21 -16.03
C GLY A 520 -27.96 -32.77 -16.55
N LEU A 521 -27.72 -31.78 -15.68
CA LEU A 521 -27.71 -30.36 -16.04
C LEU A 521 -26.28 -29.90 -16.37
N ALA A 522 -25.97 -29.84 -17.66
CA ALA A 522 -24.65 -29.44 -18.17
C ALA A 522 -24.43 -27.92 -18.30
N GLU A 523 -25.46 -27.11 -18.06
CA GLU A 523 -25.42 -25.64 -18.17
C GLU A 523 -25.68 -24.98 -16.82
N ALA A 524 -24.96 -23.89 -16.53
CA ALA A 524 -25.05 -23.18 -15.26
C ALA A 524 -26.46 -22.64 -14.99
N ASP A 525 -27.06 -21.95 -15.96
CA ASP A 525 -28.40 -21.36 -15.82
C ASP A 525 -29.48 -22.44 -15.63
N ALA A 526 -29.35 -23.57 -16.32
CA ALA A 526 -30.24 -24.72 -16.16
C ALA A 526 -30.11 -25.35 -14.76
N CYS A 527 -28.88 -25.46 -14.25
CA CYS A 527 -28.60 -25.91 -12.89
C CYS A 527 -29.20 -24.97 -11.83
N LEU A 528 -28.93 -23.67 -11.92
CA LEU A 528 -29.34 -22.67 -10.93
C LEU A 528 -30.84 -22.33 -10.98
N ALA A 529 -31.55 -22.74 -12.03
CA ALA A 529 -33.01 -22.68 -12.14
C ALA A 529 -33.74 -23.99 -11.78
N SER A 530 -33.06 -24.97 -11.16
CA SER A 530 -33.60 -26.32 -10.91
C SER A 530 -33.47 -26.83 -9.47
N ALA A 531 -34.34 -27.78 -9.13
CA ALA A 531 -34.29 -28.58 -7.91
C ALA A 531 -34.41 -30.07 -8.26
N ASP A 532 -33.72 -30.92 -7.51
CA ASP A 532 -33.72 -32.36 -7.75
C ASP A 532 -35.06 -33.00 -7.34
N PRO A 533 -35.75 -33.72 -8.25
CA PRO A 533 -37.08 -34.27 -7.98
C PRO A 533 -37.07 -35.46 -7.00
N THR A 534 -35.89 -36.03 -6.70
CA THR A 534 -35.73 -37.16 -5.78
C THR A 534 -35.55 -36.70 -4.34
N THR A 535 -34.81 -35.60 -4.15
CA THR A 535 -34.44 -35.07 -2.83
C THR A 535 -35.18 -33.81 -2.44
N GLY A 536 -35.84 -33.13 -3.38
CA GLY A 536 -36.47 -31.82 -3.19
C GLY A 536 -35.49 -30.67 -2.96
N ARG A 537 -34.18 -30.91 -3.09
CA ARG A 537 -33.14 -29.93 -2.78
C ARG A 537 -32.74 -29.11 -4.02
N PRO A 538 -32.33 -27.84 -3.85
CA PRO A 538 -31.79 -27.04 -4.94
C PRO A 538 -30.56 -27.69 -5.57
N CYS A 539 -30.41 -27.51 -6.88
CA CYS A 539 -29.23 -27.89 -7.62
C CYS A 539 -28.10 -26.86 -7.42
N CYS A 540 -26.86 -27.33 -7.34
CA CYS A 540 -25.66 -26.51 -7.12
C CYS A 540 -24.63 -26.74 -8.22
N TRP A 541 -24.10 -25.64 -8.76
CA TRP A 541 -23.18 -25.61 -9.89
C TRP A 541 -21.72 -25.66 -9.42
N LEU A 542 -20.94 -26.61 -9.94
CA LEU A 542 -19.55 -26.87 -9.52
C LEU A 542 -18.49 -26.13 -10.37
N GLY A 543 -18.90 -25.26 -11.30
CA GLY A 543 -17.97 -24.39 -12.05
C GLY A 543 -17.42 -24.96 -13.36
N GLY A 544 -17.57 -26.26 -13.63
CA GLY A 544 -17.23 -26.86 -14.92
C GLY A 544 -16.88 -28.34 -14.84
N GLY A 545 -17.80 -29.21 -15.22
CA GLY A 545 -17.53 -30.63 -15.41
C GLY A 545 -16.81 -30.88 -16.74
N GLY A 546 -15.49 -31.09 -16.69
CA GLY A 546 -14.79 -31.78 -17.78
C GLY A 546 -15.19 -33.26 -17.81
N ALA A 547 -14.99 -33.94 -18.94
CA ALA A 547 -15.42 -35.34 -19.12
C ALA A 547 -14.82 -36.34 -18.10
N GLU A 548 -13.75 -35.96 -17.40
CA GLU A 548 -13.08 -36.75 -16.37
C GLU A 548 -13.37 -36.27 -14.93
N SER A 549 -14.00 -35.10 -14.73
CA SER A 549 -14.11 -34.43 -13.42
C SER A 549 -15.51 -34.48 -12.77
N GLY A 550 -16.39 -35.33 -13.28
CA GLY A 550 -17.73 -35.56 -12.71
C GLY A 550 -18.82 -34.59 -13.20
N PRO A 551 -20.06 -34.72 -12.67
CA PRO A 551 -21.19 -33.90 -13.10
C PRO A 551 -20.99 -32.43 -12.72
N ALA A 552 -21.23 -31.52 -13.66
CA ALA A 552 -21.08 -30.08 -13.45
C ALA A 552 -22.10 -29.49 -12.45
N CYS A 553 -23.17 -30.23 -12.16
CA CYS A 553 -24.29 -29.83 -11.31
C CYS A 553 -24.73 -31.01 -10.43
N VAL A 554 -24.98 -30.77 -9.13
CA VAL A 554 -25.35 -31.79 -8.13
C VAL A 554 -26.34 -31.22 -7.11
N PRO A 555 -27.21 -32.03 -6.45
CA PRO A 555 -28.10 -31.50 -5.41
C PRO A 555 -27.31 -31.08 -4.16
N LYS A 556 -27.77 -30.04 -3.46
CA LYS A 556 -27.14 -29.57 -2.20
C LYS A 556 -27.05 -30.72 -1.18
N GLY A 557 -25.89 -30.91 -0.56
CA GLY A 557 -25.62 -31.99 0.39
C GLY A 557 -25.40 -33.36 -0.25
N SER A 558 -24.87 -33.43 -1.47
CA SER A 558 -24.48 -34.68 -2.14
C SER A 558 -23.06 -35.12 -1.80
N GLU A 559 -22.82 -36.43 -1.66
CA GLU A 559 -21.47 -37.01 -1.53
C GLU A 559 -20.61 -36.80 -2.79
N LEU A 560 -21.23 -36.61 -3.96
CA LEU A 560 -20.55 -36.31 -5.22
C LEU A 560 -19.98 -34.87 -5.27
N MET A 561 -20.34 -34.01 -4.32
CA MET A 561 -19.81 -32.67 -4.23
C MET A 561 -18.43 -32.69 -3.56
N SER A 562 -17.38 -32.58 -4.37
CA SER A 562 -15.97 -32.62 -3.94
C SER A 562 -15.35 -31.25 -3.65
N ALA A 563 -16.03 -30.16 -4.05
CA ALA A 563 -15.61 -28.78 -3.86
C ALA A 563 -16.83 -27.89 -3.56
N VAL A 564 -16.60 -26.73 -2.94
CA VAL A 564 -17.66 -25.74 -2.66
C VAL A 564 -18.27 -25.28 -4.00
N PRO A 565 -19.60 -25.28 -4.16
CA PRO A 565 -20.22 -24.88 -5.41
C PRO A 565 -20.02 -23.37 -5.68
N VAL A 566 -19.98 -23.00 -6.95
CA VAL A 566 -19.90 -21.59 -7.39
C VAL A 566 -21.19 -20.85 -7.05
N ALA A 567 -22.33 -21.53 -7.13
CA ALA A 567 -23.63 -21.07 -6.67
C ALA A 567 -24.58 -22.28 -6.47
N CYS A 568 -25.61 -22.11 -5.64
CA CYS A 568 -26.77 -23.00 -5.56
C CYS A 568 -28.03 -22.28 -6.05
N ALA A 569 -28.97 -23.05 -6.60
CA ALA A 569 -30.30 -22.56 -6.95
C ALA A 569 -31.02 -22.02 -5.70
N HIS A 570 -31.63 -20.85 -5.80
CA HIS A 570 -32.46 -20.27 -4.75
C HIS A 570 -33.91 -20.11 -5.22
N PRO A 571 -34.90 -20.21 -4.32
CA PRO A 571 -36.26 -19.85 -4.65
C PRO A 571 -36.39 -18.34 -4.91
N ASP A 572 -37.19 -17.99 -5.92
CA ASP A 572 -37.54 -16.60 -6.24
C ASP A 572 -38.21 -15.87 -5.05
N VAL A 573 -37.59 -14.79 -4.59
CA VAL A 573 -38.16 -13.88 -3.57
C VAL A 573 -38.77 -12.65 -4.24
N GLN A 574 -40.04 -12.35 -3.92
CA GLN A 574 -40.80 -11.29 -4.60
C GLN A 574 -41.48 -10.33 -3.61
N TRP A 575 -41.49 -9.04 -3.96
CA TRP A 575 -42.21 -8.01 -3.23
C TRP A 575 -43.71 -8.05 -3.54
N GLN A 576 -44.53 -8.36 -2.55
CA GLN A 576 -45.99 -8.23 -2.61
C GLN A 576 -46.47 -6.91 -1.97
N GLY A 577 -47.69 -6.48 -2.33
CA GLY A 577 -48.37 -5.33 -1.69
C GLY A 577 -47.93 -3.93 -2.15
N VAL A 578 -47.01 -3.81 -3.12
CA VAL A 578 -46.53 -2.50 -3.57
C VAL A 578 -47.60 -1.71 -4.35
N PRO A 579 -47.74 -0.38 -4.12
CA PRO A 579 -48.72 0.44 -4.84
C PRO A 579 -48.34 0.60 -6.31
N THR A 580 -49.33 0.60 -7.21
CA THR A 580 -49.09 0.88 -8.63
C THR A 580 -48.91 2.38 -8.84
N CYS A 581 -47.68 2.83 -9.08
CA CYS A 581 -47.41 4.22 -9.44
C CYS A 581 -47.68 4.45 -10.93
N ARG A 582 -48.58 5.40 -11.25
CA ARG A 582 -48.80 5.87 -12.62
C ARG A 582 -48.29 7.30 -12.77
N ARG A 583 -47.66 7.59 -13.91
CA ARG A 583 -47.06 8.90 -14.19
C ARG A 583 -48.15 9.98 -14.24
N LYS A 584 -47.86 11.16 -13.68
CA LYS A 584 -48.72 12.35 -13.78
C LYS A 584 -48.60 12.99 -15.17
N CYS A 585 -49.67 13.64 -15.62
CA CYS A 585 -49.59 14.54 -16.76
C CYS A 585 -48.75 15.77 -16.42
N LYS A 586 -47.85 16.17 -17.31
CA LYS A 586 -47.14 17.44 -17.18
C LYS A 586 -48.11 18.58 -17.54
N ASN A 587 -48.46 19.40 -16.55
CA ASN A 587 -49.30 20.59 -16.75
C ASN A 587 -48.51 21.74 -17.40
N THR A 588 -48.27 21.61 -18.70
CA THR A 588 -47.74 22.67 -19.58
C THR A 588 -48.60 23.93 -19.59
N LEU A 589 -49.90 23.78 -19.34
CA LEU A 589 -50.90 24.85 -19.42
C LEU A 589 -50.75 25.88 -18.29
N ARG A 590 -50.07 25.52 -17.18
CA ARG A 590 -49.86 26.36 -15.98
C ARG A 590 -49.25 27.74 -16.26
N ASN A 591 -48.54 27.88 -17.38
CA ASN A 591 -47.86 29.10 -17.78
C ASN A 591 -48.58 29.88 -18.89
N ALA A 592 -49.74 29.41 -19.37
CA ALA A 592 -50.52 30.09 -20.40
C ALA A 592 -51.19 31.35 -19.83
N GLN A 593 -50.91 32.50 -20.46
CA GLN A 593 -51.51 33.77 -20.07
C GLN A 593 -53.01 33.80 -20.39
N ASN A 594 -53.76 34.68 -19.70
CA ASN A 594 -55.18 34.93 -19.94
C ASN A 594 -56.09 33.69 -19.88
N MET A 595 -55.69 32.66 -19.13
CA MET A 595 -56.41 31.40 -19.00
C MET A 595 -56.83 31.16 -17.54
N VAL A 596 -57.98 30.51 -17.34
CA VAL A 596 -58.51 30.09 -16.04
C VAL A 596 -58.73 28.58 -16.01
N PHE A 597 -58.42 27.99 -14.85
CA PHE A 597 -58.59 26.57 -14.57
C PHE A 597 -59.89 26.33 -13.80
N LYS A 598 -60.61 25.25 -14.11
CA LYS A 598 -61.84 24.84 -13.42
C LYS A 598 -61.77 23.33 -13.12
N PRO A 599 -62.04 22.89 -11.87
CA PRO A 599 -62.36 23.70 -10.70
C PRO A 599 -61.16 24.52 -10.15
N SER A 600 -59.93 24.06 -10.35
CA SER A 600 -58.71 24.75 -9.93
C SER A 600 -57.46 24.26 -10.70
N VAL A 601 -56.29 24.87 -10.46
CA VAL A 601 -55.01 24.46 -11.07
C VAL A 601 -54.62 23.05 -10.61
N GLU A 602 -54.88 22.71 -9.35
CA GLU A 602 -54.53 21.43 -8.73
C GLU A 602 -55.28 20.26 -9.37
N ALA A 603 -56.47 20.50 -9.95
CA ALA A 603 -57.18 19.49 -10.74
C ALA A 603 -56.42 19.09 -12.01
N CYS A 604 -55.58 19.98 -12.55
CA CYS A 604 -54.71 19.72 -13.70
C CYS A 604 -53.34 19.18 -13.30
N ASP A 605 -52.75 19.71 -12.22
CA ASP A 605 -51.47 19.21 -11.68
C ASP A 605 -51.55 17.76 -11.15
N ASN A 606 -52.75 17.25 -10.86
CA ASN A 606 -53.00 15.88 -10.40
C ASN A 606 -53.56 14.93 -11.48
N CYS A 607 -53.66 15.33 -12.75
CA CYS A 607 -54.05 14.39 -13.81
C CYS A 607 -53.07 13.21 -13.91
N VAL A 608 -53.58 12.01 -14.16
CA VAL A 608 -52.79 10.78 -14.32
C VAL A 608 -52.87 10.28 -15.75
N VAL A 609 -51.73 9.84 -16.28
CA VAL A 609 -51.60 9.29 -17.64
C VAL A 609 -52.58 8.12 -17.85
N GLY A 610 -53.41 8.23 -18.90
CA GLY A 610 -54.37 7.20 -19.28
C GLY A 610 -55.58 7.05 -18.35
N MET A 611 -55.85 8.03 -17.48
CA MET A 611 -57.04 8.07 -16.61
C MET A 611 -57.88 9.32 -16.91
N PRO A 612 -59.22 9.28 -16.72
CA PRO A 612 -60.05 10.48 -16.85
C PRO A 612 -59.63 11.52 -15.80
N CYS A 613 -59.52 12.78 -16.21
CA CYS A 613 -59.11 13.88 -15.34
C CYS A 613 -60.12 15.04 -15.40
N ASP A 614 -60.47 15.63 -14.26
CA ASP A 614 -61.42 16.74 -14.16
C ASP A 614 -60.82 18.12 -14.49
N CYS A 615 -59.58 18.17 -14.97
CA CYS A 615 -58.94 19.37 -15.49
C CYS A 615 -59.75 19.98 -16.64
N ARG A 616 -60.25 21.21 -16.47
CA ARG A 616 -60.87 22.02 -17.54
C ARG A 616 -60.19 23.38 -17.60
N VAL A 617 -59.94 23.86 -18.82
CA VAL A 617 -59.31 25.17 -19.07
C VAL A 617 -60.19 26.04 -19.94
N GLY A 618 -60.20 27.35 -19.70
CA GLY A 618 -60.90 28.31 -20.55
C GLY A 618 -60.26 29.70 -20.50
N CYS A 619 -60.68 30.62 -21.35
CA CYS A 619 -60.17 32.00 -21.32
C CYS A 619 -60.65 32.77 -20.07
N ALA A 620 -59.80 33.66 -19.58
CA ALA A 620 -60.10 34.58 -18.49
C ALA A 620 -61.18 35.61 -18.88
N ALA A 621 -61.84 36.19 -17.89
CA ALA A 621 -62.85 37.22 -18.14
C ALA A 621 -62.23 38.43 -18.85
N GLY A 622 -62.83 38.86 -19.96
CA GLY A 622 -62.33 39.95 -20.81
C GLY A 622 -61.43 39.49 -21.97
N THR A 623 -61.11 38.20 -22.09
CA THR A 623 -60.34 37.65 -23.22
C THR A 623 -61.15 36.64 -24.04
N VAL A 624 -60.81 36.52 -25.32
CA VAL A 624 -61.46 35.65 -26.30
C VAL A 624 -60.47 34.61 -26.83
N HIS A 625 -61.00 33.43 -27.19
CA HIS A 625 -60.20 32.35 -27.76
C HIS A 625 -59.94 32.60 -29.24
N VAL A 626 -58.66 32.73 -29.61
CA VAL A 626 -58.21 33.04 -30.98
C VAL A 626 -57.47 31.89 -31.67
N GLY A 627 -57.18 30.79 -30.97
CA GLY A 627 -56.53 29.61 -31.54
C GLY A 627 -55.97 28.67 -30.46
N GLY A 628 -55.16 27.68 -30.87
CA GLY A 628 -54.57 26.70 -29.95
C GLY A 628 -55.54 25.57 -29.57
N GLY A 629 -55.27 24.92 -28.43
CA GLY A 629 -56.01 23.73 -27.98
C GLY A 629 -57.36 24.03 -27.31
N PRO A 630 -58.26 23.02 -27.19
CA PRO A 630 -59.66 23.20 -26.79
C PRO A 630 -59.89 23.76 -25.38
N LEU A 631 -61.01 24.47 -25.21
CA LEU A 631 -61.51 25.12 -23.98
C LEU A 631 -62.30 24.16 -23.05
N GLU A 632 -62.01 22.87 -23.09
CA GLU A 632 -62.79 21.84 -22.40
C GLU A 632 -61.92 20.95 -21.51
N GLN A 633 -62.36 19.71 -21.27
CA GLN A 633 -61.68 18.74 -20.42
C GLN A 633 -60.35 18.29 -21.04
N ARG A 634 -59.28 18.33 -20.26
CA ARG A 634 -57.93 17.94 -20.66
C ARG A 634 -57.50 16.67 -19.94
N GLY A 635 -56.77 15.82 -20.65
CA GLY A 635 -56.11 14.63 -20.13
C GLY A 635 -54.85 14.35 -20.97
N CYS A 636 -54.11 13.30 -20.60
CA CYS A 636 -52.89 12.91 -21.29
C CYS A 636 -52.81 11.38 -21.46
N THR A 637 -52.10 10.92 -22.49
CA THR A 637 -51.93 9.50 -22.83
C THR A 637 -50.48 9.06 -22.62
N GLU A 638 -50.21 7.75 -22.63
CA GLU A 638 -48.83 7.24 -22.52
C GLU A 638 -47.94 7.71 -23.68
N SER A 639 -48.54 7.90 -24.86
CA SER A 639 -47.91 8.48 -26.06
C SER A 639 -47.75 10.00 -26.02
N MET A 640 -48.47 10.72 -25.15
CA MET A 640 -48.46 12.18 -25.05
C MET A 640 -48.70 12.58 -23.58
N PRO A 641 -47.66 12.59 -22.72
CA PRO A 641 -47.78 12.76 -21.27
C PRO A 641 -47.91 14.22 -20.80
N GLU A 642 -48.23 15.14 -21.70
CA GLU A 642 -48.47 16.57 -21.42
C GLU A 642 -49.95 16.89 -21.64
N LEU A 643 -50.50 17.94 -21.01
CA LEU A 643 -51.94 18.28 -21.12
C LEU A 643 -52.35 18.93 -22.47
N GLY A 644 -51.66 18.57 -23.55
CA GLY A 644 -51.83 19.12 -24.89
C GLY A 644 -51.37 20.59 -25.02
N GLU A 645 -51.75 21.20 -26.14
CA GLU A 645 -51.45 22.62 -26.42
C GLU A 645 -52.40 23.55 -25.65
N PRO A 646 -51.94 24.70 -25.16
CA PRO A 646 -52.81 25.67 -24.48
C PRO A 646 -53.80 26.35 -25.44
N PRO A 647 -54.98 26.79 -24.95
CA PRO A 647 -55.80 27.76 -25.67
C PRO A 647 -55.06 29.11 -25.74
N LEU A 648 -55.09 29.74 -26.91
CA LEU A 648 -54.63 31.11 -27.09
C LEU A 648 -55.79 32.05 -26.76
N CYS A 649 -55.67 32.76 -25.65
CA CYS A 649 -56.66 33.70 -25.15
C CYS A 649 -56.10 35.13 -25.23
N SER A 650 -56.63 35.95 -26.12
CA SER A 650 -56.21 37.35 -26.27
C SER A 650 -57.27 38.31 -25.74
N SER A 651 -56.86 39.47 -25.23
CA SER A 651 -57.74 40.63 -25.24
C SER A 651 -58.17 40.94 -26.69
N PRO A 652 -59.40 41.43 -26.94
CA PRO A 652 -59.73 42.01 -28.23
C PRO A 652 -58.78 43.18 -28.52
N GLU A 653 -58.24 43.22 -29.74
CA GLU A 653 -57.01 43.97 -30.05
C GLU A 653 -57.29 45.44 -30.41
N GLU A 654 -56.66 46.38 -29.68
CA GLU A 654 -56.47 47.75 -30.16
C GLU A 654 -55.23 47.80 -31.06
N THR A 655 -55.42 48.18 -32.32
CA THR A 655 -54.40 48.08 -33.39
C THR A 655 -53.27 49.10 -33.26
N LEU A 656 -52.01 48.65 -33.34
CA LEU A 656 -50.81 49.51 -33.38
C LEU A 656 -49.79 49.12 -34.48
N GLN A 657 -48.81 50.00 -34.71
CA GLN A 657 -47.96 50.06 -35.92
C GLN A 657 -46.54 49.44 -35.74
N PRO A 658 -45.85 49.10 -36.85
CA PRO A 658 -44.50 48.52 -36.85
C PRO A 658 -43.35 49.53 -36.61
N CYS A 659 -42.13 48.99 -36.46
CA CYS A 659 -40.95 49.63 -35.88
C CYS A 659 -40.28 50.75 -36.72
N ILE A 660 -39.45 51.56 -36.02
CA ILE A 660 -38.71 52.72 -36.55
C ILE A 660 -37.18 52.49 -36.38
N PRO A 661 -36.32 52.83 -37.36
CA PRO A 661 -34.85 52.73 -37.25
C PRO A 661 -34.22 53.77 -36.30
N PRO A 662 -32.94 53.60 -35.89
CA PRO A 662 -32.26 54.51 -34.95
C PRO A 662 -32.00 55.92 -35.51
N ASP A 663 -31.87 56.88 -34.59
CA ASP A 663 -31.69 58.32 -34.84
C ASP A 663 -30.29 58.65 -35.41
N GLU A 664 -30.24 59.17 -36.64
CA GLU A 664 -29.03 59.58 -37.35
C GLU A 664 -28.34 60.83 -36.74
N SER A 665 -28.95 61.51 -35.76
CA SER A 665 -28.46 62.80 -35.24
C SER A 665 -27.10 62.79 -34.50
N ARG A 666 -26.48 61.61 -34.27
CA ARG A 666 -25.28 61.47 -33.40
C ARG A 666 -24.14 60.61 -33.97
N PHE A 667 -24.41 59.81 -35.00
CA PHE A 667 -23.44 58.91 -35.61
C PHE A 667 -23.56 59.00 -37.13
N TRP A 668 -22.44 58.96 -37.84
CA TRP A 668 -22.43 58.72 -39.29
C TRP A 668 -22.05 57.27 -39.57
N ILE A 669 -22.72 56.65 -40.55
CA ILE A 669 -22.54 55.26 -40.94
C ILE A 669 -21.99 55.22 -42.38
N GLY A 670 -20.76 54.77 -42.53
CA GLY A 670 -20.07 54.54 -43.80
C GLY A 670 -20.07 53.08 -44.20
N GLY A 671 -20.46 52.80 -45.44
CA GLY A 671 -20.48 51.46 -46.02
C GLY A 671 -21.87 50.82 -46.08
N ARG A 672 -21.97 49.68 -46.77
CA ARG A 672 -23.25 48.99 -47.06
C ARG A 672 -23.75 48.14 -45.88
N CYS A 673 -24.14 48.79 -44.79
CA CYS A 673 -24.59 48.09 -43.57
C CYS A 673 -25.99 47.43 -43.69
N THR A 674 -26.63 47.47 -44.87
CA THR A 674 -27.97 46.92 -45.14
C THR A 674 -27.98 45.44 -45.55
N GLU A 675 -26.82 44.81 -45.75
CA GLU A 675 -26.70 43.43 -46.29
C GLU A 675 -25.98 42.45 -45.34
N CYS A 676 -25.81 42.81 -44.06
CA CYS A 676 -25.13 41.98 -43.05
C CYS A 676 -26.12 41.06 -42.31
N SER A 677 -25.92 39.74 -42.43
CA SER A 677 -26.60 38.71 -41.62
C SER A 677 -25.78 38.43 -40.35
N PRO A 678 -26.36 38.07 -39.19
CA PRO A 678 -25.62 37.90 -37.93
C PRO A 678 -24.46 36.89 -37.97
N ASP A 679 -24.46 35.93 -38.90
CA ASP A 679 -23.46 34.85 -38.96
C ASP A 679 -22.29 35.10 -39.95
N SER A 680 -22.13 36.32 -40.50
CA SER A 680 -21.10 36.62 -41.51
C SER A 680 -19.90 37.43 -40.97
N ASP A 681 -18.82 36.74 -40.61
CA ASP A 681 -17.52 37.33 -40.29
C ASP A 681 -16.89 38.01 -41.52
N GLY A 682 -17.19 39.29 -41.73
CA GLY A 682 -16.65 40.07 -42.85
C GLY A 682 -17.18 41.50 -43.02
N CYS A 683 -18.29 41.88 -42.39
CA CYS A 683 -18.88 43.22 -42.56
C CYS A 683 -18.02 44.35 -41.96
N THR A 684 -17.28 45.07 -42.80
CA THR A 684 -16.62 46.33 -42.45
C THR A 684 -17.57 47.52 -42.60
N CYS A 685 -18.47 47.70 -41.63
CA CYS A 685 -19.15 48.97 -41.41
C CYS A 685 -18.20 49.95 -40.69
N GLU A 686 -18.08 51.18 -41.20
CA GLU A 686 -17.34 52.25 -40.51
C GLU A 686 -18.34 53.19 -39.83
N VAL A 687 -18.30 53.29 -38.50
CA VAL A 687 -19.19 54.17 -37.72
C VAL A 687 -18.37 55.19 -36.96
N GLY A 688 -18.69 56.48 -37.11
CA GLY A 688 -17.97 57.58 -36.47
C GLY A 688 -18.88 58.55 -35.72
N CYS A 689 -18.30 59.28 -34.76
CA CYS A 689 -18.97 60.38 -34.08
C CYS A 689 -19.23 61.54 -35.07
N LEU A 690 -20.35 62.25 -34.91
CA LEU A 690 -20.59 63.53 -35.56
C LEU A 690 -19.77 64.67 -34.93
N ASP A 691 -19.57 65.76 -35.67
CA ASP A 691 -18.82 66.93 -35.22
C ASP A 691 -19.36 67.49 -33.89
N GLY A 692 -18.44 67.88 -32.99
CA GLY A 692 -18.76 68.31 -31.63
C GLY A 692 -18.75 67.20 -30.57
N TYR A 693 -18.52 65.94 -30.97
CA TYR A 693 -18.34 64.80 -30.06
C TYR A 693 -16.96 64.16 -30.22
N LYS A 694 -16.32 63.79 -29.09
CA LYS A 694 -15.01 63.13 -29.06
C LYS A 694 -15.13 61.65 -28.72
N SER A 695 -14.35 60.82 -29.41
CA SER A 695 -14.14 59.41 -29.09
C SER A 695 -13.18 59.28 -27.90
N VAL A 696 -13.62 58.65 -26.81
CA VAL A 696 -12.76 58.47 -25.60
C VAL A 696 -12.01 57.15 -25.51
N SER A 697 -12.51 56.07 -26.13
CA SER A 697 -11.83 54.77 -26.17
C SER A 697 -12.44 53.84 -27.23
N GLY A 698 -11.67 52.82 -27.65
CA GLY A 698 -12.15 51.70 -28.47
C GLY A 698 -11.27 51.35 -29.68
N THR A 699 -10.79 50.10 -29.73
CA THR A 699 -10.40 49.41 -30.98
C THR A 699 -11.65 48.80 -31.66
N LYS A 700 -11.50 48.12 -32.80
CA LYS A 700 -12.63 47.54 -33.57
C LYS A 700 -13.64 46.79 -32.66
N GLY A 701 -14.86 47.30 -32.56
CA GLY A 701 -15.97 46.67 -31.85
C GLY A 701 -16.83 47.64 -31.05
N SER A 702 -16.23 48.64 -30.39
CA SER A 702 -16.96 49.65 -29.62
C SER A 702 -16.35 51.04 -29.81
N ARG A 703 -17.21 52.07 -29.82
CA ARG A 703 -16.81 53.49 -29.89
C ARG A 703 -17.78 54.32 -29.05
N THR A 704 -17.26 55.08 -28.10
CA THR A 704 -18.06 55.94 -27.20
C THR A 704 -17.79 57.41 -27.50
N CYS A 705 -18.83 58.14 -27.90
CA CYS A 705 -18.78 59.56 -28.25
C CYS A 705 -19.30 60.42 -27.08
N ILE A 706 -18.53 61.41 -26.60
CA ILE A 706 -18.98 62.38 -25.56
C ILE A 706 -18.89 63.82 -26.09
N LYS A 707 -19.82 64.68 -25.67
CA LYS A 707 -19.80 66.14 -25.92
C LYS A 707 -18.92 66.83 -24.86
N ASP A 708 -18.20 67.89 -25.23
CA ASP A 708 -17.37 68.67 -24.30
C ASP A 708 -18.19 69.44 -23.22
N ASP A 709 -17.61 69.59 -22.02
CA ASP A 709 -18.25 70.08 -20.78
C ASP A 709 -18.53 71.61 -20.72
N ALA A 710 -18.75 72.27 -21.86
CA ALA A 710 -18.88 73.72 -21.93
C ALA A 710 -20.16 74.27 -21.26
N ASP A 711 -21.28 73.56 -21.39
CA ASP A 711 -22.64 74.15 -21.33
C ASP A 711 -23.27 74.30 -19.93
N LEU A 712 -22.60 73.91 -18.83
CA LEU A 712 -23.19 74.02 -17.48
C LEU A 712 -23.27 75.47 -16.99
N GLY A 713 -24.45 75.90 -16.53
CA GLY A 713 -24.68 77.23 -15.99
C GLY A 713 -24.00 77.46 -14.64
N GLN A 714 -23.67 78.71 -14.31
CA GLN A 714 -23.21 79.09 -12.96
C GLN A 714 -24.38 79.64 -12.15
N ALA A 715 -24.68 79.00 -11.02
CA ALA A 715 -25.68 79.44 -10.03
C ALA A 715 -25.25 78.92 -8.64
N SER A 716 -25.76 79.50 -7.54
CA SER A 716 -25.47 78.89 -6.23
C SER A 716 -26.35 77.67 -6.01
N CYS A 717 -25.74 76.50 -5.76
CA CYS A 717 -26.46 75.24 -5.74
C CYS A 717 -27.53 75.20 -4.64
N VAL A 718 -27.30 75.92 -3.54
CA VAL A 718 -28.19 75.95 -2.37
C VAL A 718 -29.53 76.63 -2.66
N GLU A 719 -29.59 77.50 -3.68
CA GLU A 719 -30.79 78.24 -4.11
C GLU A 719 -31.59 77.50 -5.20
N LEU A 720 -31.14 76.31 -5.64
CA LEU A 720 -31.76 75.58 -6.75
C LEU A 720 -32.82 74.57 -6.25
N GLU A 721 -34.06 75.04 -6.15
CA GLU A 721 -35.19 74.26 -5.62
C GLU A 721 -35.64 73.06 -6.51
N SER A 722 -35.22 73.00 -7.79
CA SER A 722 -35.67 71.97 -8.74
C SER A 722 -34.55 71.03 -9.23
N LYS A 723 -34.91 69.76 -9.43
CA LYS A 723 -34.01 68.70 -9.94
C LYS A 723 -33.38 69.07 -11.29
N GLY A 724 -34.17 69.67 -12.19
CA GLY A 724 -33.69 70.14 -13.49
C GLY A 724 -32.65 71.26 -13.40
N ALA A 725 -32.94 72.32 -12.63
CA ALA A 725 -32.01 73.45 -12.48
C ALA A 725 -30.73 73.03 -11.74
N CYS A 726 -30.85 72.20 -10.70
CA CYS A 726 -29.73 71.62 -9.97
C CYS A 726 -28.80 70.83 -10.90
N LEU A 727 -29.34 69.88 -11.67
CA LEU A 727 -28.52 69.01 -12.53
C LEU A 727 -27.96 69.69 -13.80
N ALA A 728 -28.36 70.93 -14.09
CA ALA A 728 -27.83 71.77 -15.16
C ALA A 728 -26.78 72.81 -14.71
N SER A 729 -26.45 72.84 -13.40
CA SER A 729 -25.68 73.93 -12.79
C SER A 729 -24.40 73.48 -12.09
N ARG A 730 -23.47 74.43 -11.96
CA ARG A 730 -22.26 74.39 -11.13
C ARG A 730 -22.21 75.60 -10.21
N GLU A 731 -21.69 75.41 -9.01
CA GLU A 731 -21.65 76.43 -7.95
C GLU A 731 -20.98 77.72 -8.43
N ALA A 732 -21.65 78.86 -8.28
CA ALA A 732 -21.15 80.15 -8.77
C ALA A 732 -20.05 80.75 -7.87
N ALA A 733 -20.06 80.48 -6.56
CA ALA A 733 -19.23 81.21 -5.60
C ALA A 733 -18.79 80.38 -4.39
N GLY A 734 -17.92 80.95 -3.55
CA GLY A 734 -17.45 80.33 -2.32
C GLY A 734 -16.44 79.17 -2.53
N PRO A 735 -16.17 78.37 -1.48
CA PRO A 735 -15.08 77.37 -1.48
C PRO A 735 -15.30 76.17 -2.41
N HIS A 736 -16.48 76.05 -3.03
CA HIS A 736 -16.82 74.98 -3.98
C HIS A 736 -17.11 75.52 -5.40
N ALA A 737 -16.79 76.78 -5.69
CA ALA A 737 -17.06 77.41 -6.99
C ALA A 737 -16.55 76.55 -8.18
N GLY A 738 -17.37 76.41 -9.21
CA GLY A 738 -17.13 75.58 -10.39
C GLY A 738 -17.39 74.09 -10.22
N LYS A 739 -17.72 73.59 -9.01
CA LYS A 739 -18.13 72.19 -8.81
C LYS A 739 -19.59 71.95 -9.25
N PRO A 740 -19.92 70.76 -9.79
CA PRO A 740 -21.30 70.41 -10.13
C PRO A 740 -22.21 70.44 -8.89
N CYS A 741 -23.46 70.82 -9.10
CA CYS A 741 -24.49 70.71 -8.08
C CYS A 741 -25.06 69.28 -8.01
N CYS A 742 -25.46 68.86 -6.81
CA CYS A 742 -26.06 67.55 -6.53
C CYS A 742 -27.43 67.70 -5.87
N TYR A 743 -28.39 66.88 -6.30
CA TYR A 743 -29.78 66.91 -5.89
C TYR A 743 -30.10 65.82 -4.85
N HIS A 744 -30.92 66.19 -3.86
CA HIS A 744 -31.50 65.29 -2.87
C HIS A 744 -33.03 65.41 -2.87
N GLU A 745 -33.73 64.28 -2.69
CA GLU A 745 -35.19 64.30 -2.63
C GLU A 745 -35.69 64.77 -1.23
N PRO A 746 -36.65 65.70 -1.18
CA PRO A 746 -37.04 66.39 0.06
C PRO A 746 -37.73 65.42 1.04
N SER A 747 -36.99 64.98 2.05
CA SER A 747 -37.39 63.93 2.99
C SER A 747 -37.98 64.47 4.31
N GLY A 748 -38.90 65.43 4.20
CA GLY A 748 -39.77 65.91 5.29
C GLY A 748 -39.11 66.69 6.44
N GLN A 749 -37.79 66.85 6.43
CA GLN A 749 -37.02 67.65 7.40
C GLN A 749 -36.18 68.68 6.62
N GLY A 750 -36.26 69.95 7.01
CA GLY A 750 -35.83 71.09 6.19
C GLY A 750 -34.32 71.24 6.03
N GLY A 751 -33.75 70.61 5.00
CA GLY A 751 -32.45 70.93 4.43
C GLY A 751 -32.59 71.40 2.97
N PRO A 752 -31.56 72.03 2.38
CA PRO A 752 -31.60 72.46 0.99
C PRO A 752 -31.70 71.26 0.03
N VAL A 753 -32.52 71.41 -1.00
CA VAL A 753 -32.86 70.37 -1.98
C VAL A 753 -31.71 70.10 -2.96
N CYS A 754 -30.79 71.06 -3.11
CA CYS A 754 -29.62 70.99 -3.95
C CYS A 754 -28.40 71.54 -3.18
N ALA A 755 -27.21 70.97 -3.41
CA ALA A 755 -25.97 71.34 -2.71
C ALA A 755 -24.74 71.11 -3.60
N PRO A 756 -23.64 71.86 -3.44
CA PRO A 756 -22.44 71.64 -4.24
C PRO A 756 -21.69 70.37 -3.80
N MET A 757 -21.15 69.64 -4.78
CA MET A 757 -20.45 68.37 -4.55
C MET A 757 -19.27 68.53 -3.57
N HIS A 758 -19.22 67.65 -2.56
CA HIS A 758 -18.29 67.67 -1.41
C HIS A 758 -18.49 68.79 -0.37
N SER A 759 -19.62 69.49 -0.35
CA SER A 759 -19.96 70.36 0.79
C SER A 759 -20.36 69.53 2.02
N GLY A 760 -19.97 70.00 3.22
CA GLY A 760 -20.29 69.35 4.50
C GLY A 760 -21.78 69.38 4.89
N LEU A 761 -22.64 69.96 4.04
CA LEU A 761 -24.10 69.93 4.17
C LEU A 761 -24.69 68.58 3.71
N ILE A 762 -23.92 67.77 2.98
CA ILE A 762 -24.33 66.46 2.44
C ILE A 762 -24.23 65.39 3.54
N ALA A 763 -25.22 65.37 4.44
CA ALA A 763 -25.33 64.40 5.53
C ALA A 763 -26.03 63.08 5.15
N ARG A 764 -26.38 62.90 3.87
CA ARG A 764 -27.11 61.74 3.31
C ARG A 764 -26.61 61.45 1.88
N PRO A 765 -26.76 60.22 1.34
CA PRO A 765 -26.37 59.91 -0.04
C PRO A 765 -27.07 60.83 -1.06
N VAL A 766 -26.34 61.20 -2.11
CA VAL A 766 -26.83 61.98 -3.26
C VAL A 766 -27.71 61.12 -4.17
N SER A 767 -28.81 61.69 -4.67
CA SER A 767 -29.74 60.96 -5.57
C SER A 767 -29.38 61.14 -7.06
N ALA A 768 -28.80 62.28 -7.41
CA ALA A 768 -28.16 62.55 -8.70
C ALA A 768 -27.22 63.76 -8.55
N CYS A 769 -26.14 63.80 -9.33
CA CYS A 769 -25.29 64.99 -9.49
C CYS A 769 -25.26 65.41 -10.96
N ALA A 770 -25.04 66.70 -11.22
CA ALA A 770 -24.75 67.15 -12.57
C ALA A 770 -23.54 66.37 -13.11
N GLN A 771 -23.68 65.80 -14.32
CA GLN A 771 -22.70 64.93 -15.01
C GLN A 771 -22.47 63.53 -14.44
N GLN A 772 -23.49 62.65 -14.51
CA GLN A 772 -23.27 61.23 -14.85
C GLN A 772 -24.31 60.74 -15.89
N TYR A 773 -24.08 61.09 -17.16
CA TYR A 773 -24.75 60.46 -18.31
C TYR A 773 -23.70 59.85 -19.25
N VAL A 774 -23.11 58.73 -18.83
CA VAL A 774 -22.32 57.87 -19.71
C VAL A 774 -23.22 56.71 -20.14
N SER A 775 -23.78 56.79 -21.35
CA SER A 775 -24.51 55.67 -21.96
C SER A 775 -23.53 54.56 -22.34
N ARG A 776 -23.29 53.63 -21.42
CA ARG A 776 -22.49 52.44 -21.68
C ARG A 776 -23.27 51.40 -22.47
N TRP A 777 -22.53 50.64 -23.26
CA TRP A 777 -22.87 49.27 -23.62
C TRP A 777 -22.00 48.38 -22.72
N ASP A 778 -22.61 47.46 -21.97
CA ASP A 778 -21.95 46.56 -21.01
C ASP A 778 -22.66 45.19 -21.09
N PRO A 779 -21.99 44.04 -20.84
CA PRO A 779 -20.60 43.89 -20.40
C PRO A 779 -19.67 43.23 -21.45
N PRO A 780 -18.33 43.42 -21.34
CA PRO A 780 -17.34 42.58 -22.01
C PRO A 780 -17.22 41.19 -21.36
N LEU A 781 -16.62 40.25 -22.09
CA LEU A 781 -16.21 38.95 -21.55
C LEU A 781 -15.03 39.10 -20.55
N PRO A 782 -14.98 38.32 -19.45
CA PRO A 782 -13.88 38.38 -18.49
C PRO A 782 -12.64 37.60 -18.96
N ASP A 783 -11.45 38.10 -18.59
CA ASP A 783 -10.19 37.37 -18.78
C ASP A 783 -10.12 36.13 -17.88
N CYS A 784 -9.96 34.95 -18.49
CA CYS A 784 -9.86 33.68 -17.78
C CYS A 784 -8.40 33.33 -17.43
N GLN A 785 -7.99 33.59 -16.19
CA GLN A 785 -6.81 32.93 -15.60
C GLN A 785 -7.22 31.65 -14.87
N LEU A 786 -6.50 30.55 -15.07
CA LEU A 786 -6.75 29.31 -14.34
C LEU A 786 -6.26 29.45 -12.89
N LYS A 787 -7.21 29.36 -11.95
CA LYS A 787 -6.93 29.01 -10.56
C LYS A 787 -6.48 27.54 -10.47
N CYS A 788 -5.60 27.25 -9.53
CA CYS A 788 -5.37 25.88 -9.07
C CYS A 788 -6.62 25.36 -8.35
N ALA A 789 -6.94 24.08 -8.51
CA ALA A 789 -7.95 23.42 -7.68
C ALA A 789 -7.36 23.16 -6.28
N ASP A 790 -8.16 23.35 -5.23
CA ASP A 790 -7.77 23.01 -3.87
C ASP A 790 -7.87 21.50 -3.65
N VAL A 791 -6.74 20.81 -3.74
CA VAL A 791 -6.65 19.34 -3.58
C VAL A 791 -6.88 18.86 -2.14
N PHE A 792 -7.04 19.78 -1.18
CA PHE A 792 -7.36 19.47 0.22
C PHE A 792 -8.84 19.70 0.55
N GLU A 793 -9.61 20.33 -0.36
CA GLU A 793 -11.04 20.57 -0.17
C GLU A 793 -11.80 19.23 -0.03
N GLY A 794 -12.42 19.02 1.14
CA GLY A 794 -13.16 17.81 1.46
C GLY A 794 -12.35 16.70 2.17
N VAL A 795 -11.05 16.88 2.45
CA VAL A 795 -10.27 15.91 3.24
C VAL A 795 -10.55 16.09 4.75
N PRO A 796 -11.23 15.16 5.46
CA PRO A 796 -11.84 15.46 6.76
C PRO A 796 -10.89 15.78 7.92
N TRP A 797 -9.61 15.44 7.80
CA TRP A 797 -8.57 15.61 8.82
C TRP A 797 -7.56 16.72 8.48
N ILE A 798 -7.80 17.49 7.42
CA ILE A 798 -6.94 18.60 6.97
C ILE A 798 -7.71 19.92 7.07
N LEU A 799 -7.03 20.97 7.51
CA LEU A 799 -7.50 22.36 7.50
C LEU A 799 -6.64 23.17 6.51
N PRO A 800 -7.06 23.30 5.23
CA PRO A 800 -6.40 24.19 4.29
C PRO A 800 -6.78 25.65 4.56
N SER A 801 -5.84 26.57 4.30
CA SER A 801 -6.03 28.01 4.41
C SER A 801 -5.31 28.70 3.24
N GLY A 802 -5.99 29.60 2.52
CA GLY A 802 -5.44 30.35 1.39
C GLY A 802 -5.27 29.56 0.07
N CYS A 803 -5.51 28.25 0.06
CA CYS A 803 -5.21 27.36 -1.07
C CYS A 803 -6.10 27.60 -2.32
N GLY A 804 -7.38 27.92 -2.14
CA GLY A 804 -8.33 28.24 -3.23
C GLY A 804 -8.15 29.61 -3.92
N GLU A 805 -7.14 30.39 -3.55
CA GLU A 805 -6.82 31.68 -4.18
C GLU A 805 -5.60 31.62 -5.12
N CYS A 806 -4.92 30.48 -5.21
CA CYS A 806 -3.67 30.37 -5.93
C CYS A 806 -3.84 30.32 -7.46
N ALA A 807 -3.18 31.24 -8.16
CA ALA A 807 -3.10 31.29 -9.62
C ALA A 807 -1.86 30.53 -10.13
N ALA A 808 -1.99 29.86 -11.28
CA ALA A 808 -0.90 29.07 -11.86
C ALA A 808 0.35 29.94 -12.17
N GLY A 809 1.48 29.62 -11.53
CA GLY A 809 2.76 30.31 -11.70
C GLY A 809 3.05 31.44 -10.70
N ALA A 810 2.12 31.77 -9.79
CA ALA A 810 2.33 32.73 -8.71
C ALA A 810 2.76 32.03 -7.39
N PRO A 811 3.51 32.70 -6.49
CA PRO A 811 3.70 32.21 -5.12
C PRO A 811 2.35 32.13 -4.40
N CYS A 812 2.07 30.96 -3.82
CA CYS A 812 0.77 30.56 -3.31
C CYS A 812 0.74 30.61 -1.77
N PRO A 813 -0.17 31.37 -1.11
CA PRO A 813 -0.24 31.49 0.35
C PRO A 813 -0.95 30.30 1.03
N CYS A 814 -0.88 29.11 0.43
CA CYS A 814 -1.52 27.89 0.94
C CYS A 814 -0.80 27.37 2.19
N LEU A 815 -1.51 27.30 3.30
CA LEU A 815 -1.08 26.67 4.56
C LEU A 815 -2.00 25.48 4.85
N VAL A 816 -1.44 24.39 5.38
CA VAL A 816 -2.13 23.10 5.49
C VAL A 816 -1.92 22.51 6.90
N GLY A 817 -2.92 22.68 7.77
CA GLY A 817 -2.89 22.19 9.14
C GLY A 817 -3.62 20.85 9.33
N CYS A 818 -3.37 20.16 10.45
CA CYS A 818 -4.18 19.03 10.88
C CYS A 818 -5.47 19.52 11.57
N ALA A 819 -6.58 18.80 11.38
CA ALA A 819 -7.82 19.07 12.10
C ALA A 819 -7.68 18.82 13.61
N ALA A 820 -8.50 19.50 14.42
CA ALA A 820 -8.46 19.36 15.88
C ALA A 820 -8.75 17.90 16.31
N GLY A 821 -7.77 17.26 16.95
CA GLY A 821 -7.82 15.84 17.35
C GLY A 821 -7.16 14.86 16.38
N ALA A 822 -6.51 15.34 15.30
CA ALA A 822 -5.65 14.52 14.44
C ALA A 822 -4.17 14.79 14.73
N ASP A 823 -3.41 13.76 15.08
CA ASP A 823 -1.96 13.84 15.29
C ASP A 823 -1.17 13.75 13.98
N TRP A 824 -0.15 14.59 13.84
CA TRP A 824 0.71 14.64 12.68
C TRP A 824 1.85 13.60 12.77
N TYR A 825 1.97 12.73 11.77
CA TYR A 825 2.95 11.65 11.72
C TYR A 825 3.74 11.61 10.39
N GLY A 826 4.71 12.51 10.25
CA GLY A 826 5.79 12.40 9.26
C GLY A 826 5.72 13.40 8.09
N GLY A 827 6.88 14.00 7.78
CA GLY A 827 7.05 15.06 6.79
C GLY A 827 7.94 16.19 7.34
N PRO A 828 7.91 17.39 6.74
CA PRO A 828 8.22 18.64 7.44
C PRO A 828 7.00 19.11 8.27
N PRO A 829 7.20 19.76 9.43
CA PRO A 829 6.10 20.29 10.24
C PRO A 829 5.32 21.42 9.50
N PRO A 830 4.05 21.69 9.89
CA PRO A 830 3.18 22.69 9.25
C PRO A 830 3.59 24.15 9.53
#